data_AF-A0A930KGQ1-F1
#
_entry.id   AF-A0A930KGQ1-F1
#
_cell.length_a   1.000
_cell.length_b   1.000
_cell.length_c   1.000
_cell.angle_alpha   90.00
_cell.angle_beta   90.00
_cell.angle_gamma   90.00
#
_symmetry.space_group_name_H-M   'P 1'
#
loop_
_entity.id
_entity.type
_entity.pdbx_description
1 polymer ?
#
loop_
_entity_poly.entity_id
_entity_poly.type
_entity_poly.pdbx_seq_one_letter_code
_entity_poly.pdbx_strand_id
1 'polypeptide(L)'
;MKLVYPENKWFVGAVKFFDKSKDFGFIASNNCGMPLHRAYNQDFYVNSESFTDDDAKADGRIVVFQILEQRKGREKAVNVRRITKSDEDVQLILSYYGEHEKIDLKDNRTVNLYNHCYKPRDLVAKKVKDIILHDSDRSPSTTCRHVDFFLKHYKEEHSAKERFVFDRDFEKDEKKIWTDFFSIFTKEEWLEILKAYPSACRYASSSDLVETWVNKLDFGSVKDYLPTFRYSYALEESRNIYVRLNKHRDFSDILPEALKEHYLENFVQFIDKVITATVECVKENKPSLSNLDDSVKRLLRLTPNSHEEEINEAKNFIVKKDFLRACREYVLTPDSYRKEEVHKKFEAIEVSQQATSIEEAEIICGSFVEKCFENKKLATIAGMLTSFSFLREDFKRPIVERLFPLVNEELCGKIHEASEKGDGYPYDFIGTYRRLTVPMDDAQKDIIRTEIGRLIRNSNNFDLIVGGAEWISPKEVLSLTRPIMENMSITDISNFLNRYRVDGNPFNDGFVQIEDSAIGGELQRGICQRGFDLLKSCELPENLYILSNLVSLLPDGVNNPLCKEYLDTRSKSDLLTLYDRGLISSLPSSILEDVVNEISLDSLLAPHTRWYDKPILPDGPVKNIIVNAGDSLFYAITKRLNTLPLTEDNIPLAILLIELMQVNKSKDMEYWENRNWEKAFTAKLTSFRQNIADDSPLAVLLWAVYFQTRASNTVLTQVLFMLPPYIQIRVVKRLFRGIAQRKWKKSAEELYTIIGGDKHQICFPLEIVFAYLIRREKDPKTSLDNNIMLQLLDGREDHSEWIGIRQFVSACHGRIYIDDTSNDRQSWGRNFYNGIIQIGKNGKALVLVPSKMIDGSGELQNYNNKYFEQVKEWIYISFDETDYTCVETPKGLLYTFDEAKEKELYSLARYFKFDYKGVNSNIIFAVAEKEEDVFCECRMSDKLDNWHQLPFYWCGNKPCFCAPTRFHTSNEWEYYTMLDFMRILNIPVDYINQYGKKTRFGYYTILSAYLKSFAKFYEHLKCRHCGKLMKPEDGITNFESRAVNSFSCANEDCQAHGFVVYLNHCFNKSKCKAIIDSRDSKQCSNGQYICPECGACCSTENFRLRLNHLEMTGGYKSPRLVNFVNSNLGHWEKHEFYCYKCGSQMIDEGGTFKCPHCDTQYNHS
;
A
#
# COMPACT_ATOMS: atom_id res chain seq x y z
N MET A 1 -38.24 -31.87 44.83
CA MET A 1 -37.82 -30.73 43.99
C MET A 1 -38.84 -30.64 42.89
N LYS A 2 -39.37 -29.46 42.62
CA LYS A 2 -40.40 -29.24 41.61
C LYS A 2 -39.88 -28.16 40.67
N LEU A 3 -40.17 -28.28 39.37
CA LEU A 3 -39.90 -27.18 38.45
C LEU A 3 -40.71 -25.97 38.92
N VAL A 4 -40.05 -24.82 38.93
CA VAL A 4 -40.66 -23.53 39.32
C VAL A 4 -41.76 -23.16 38.31
N TYR A 5 -41.56 -23.54 37.05
CA TYR A 5 -42.47 -23.31 35.94
C TYR A 5 -42.94 -24.64 35.31
N PRO A 6 -44.05 -24.65 34.54
CA PRO A 6 -44.51 -25.83 33.83
C PRO A 6 -43.43 -26.46 32.93
N GLU A 7 -43.49 -27.77 32.70
CA GLU A 7 -42.47 -28.54 31.96
C GLU A 7 -42.24 -28.08 30.50
N ASN A 8 -43.18 -27.36 29.90
CA ASN A 8 -43.04 -26.79 28.56
C ASN A 8 -42.39 -25.39 28.57
N LYS A 9 -42.09 -24.81 29.73
CA LYS A 9 -41.50 -23.47 29.85
C LYS A 9 -39.97 -23.55 29.86
N TRP A 10 -39.35 -22.82 28.94
CA TRP A 10 -37.91 -22.72 28.74
C TRP A 10 -37.45 -21.26 28.81
N PHE A 11 -36.16 -21.08 29.13
CA PHE A 11 -35.51 -19.78 29.28
C PHE A 11 -34.16 -19.77 28.55
N VAL A 12 -33.68 -18.59 28.16
CA VAL A 12 -32.41 -18.40 27.45
C VAL A 12 -31.41 -17.74 28.39
N GLY A 13 -30.20 -18.27 28.46
CA GLY A 13 -29.13 -17.68 29.26
C GLY A 13 -27.76 -17.91 28.65
N ALA A 14 -26.74 -17.32 29.27
CA ALA A 14 -25.34 -17.53 28.96
C ALA A 14 -24.63 -18.17 30.15
N VAL A 15 -23.82 -19.19 29.92
CA VAL A 15 -22.99 -19.80 30.97
C VAL A 15 -21.97 -18.76 31.45
N LYS A 16 -22.04 -18.33 32.72
CA LYS A 16 -21.06 -17.39 33.31
C LYS A 16 -19.70 -18.07 33.43
N PHE A 17 -19.72 -19.24 34.05
CA PHE A 17 -18.59 -20.15 34.18
C PHE A 17 -19.08 -21.54 34.61
N PHE A 18 -18.29 -22.56 34.33
CA PHE A 18 -18.50 -23.90 34.90
C PHE A 18 -17.17 -24.52 35.36
N ASP A 19 -16.99 -24.69 36.67
CA ASP A 19 -15.81 -25.34 37.24
C ASP A 19 -16.00 -26.86 37.22
N LYS A 20 -15.39 -27.52 36.22
CA LYS A 20 -15.43 -28.97 36.07
C LYS A 20 -14.82 -29.73 37.25
N SER A 21 -13.87 -29.13 37.97
CA SER A 21 -13.17 -29.78 39.08
C SER A 21 -14.00 -29.78 40.37
N LYS A 22 -14.79 -28.73 40.59
CA LYS A 22 -15.64 -28.57 41.77
C LYS A 22 -17.12 -28.89 41.51
N ASP A 23 -17.43 -29.28 40.28
CA ASP A 23 -18.76 -29.60 39.78
C ASP A 23 -19.84 -28.55 40.07
N PHE A 24 -19.51 -27.27 39.81
CA PHE A 24 -20.50 -26.20 39.93
C PHE A 24 -20.24 -25.03 38.97
N GLY A 25 -21.30 -24.29 38.67
CA GLY A 25 -21.25 -23.08 37.86
C GLY A 25 -22.51 -22.25 37.97
N PHE A 26 -22.61 -21.21 37.14
CA PHE A 26 -23.80 -20.35 37.04
C PHE A 26 -24.17 -20.04 35.60
N ILE A 27 -25.47 -19.98 35.32
CA ILE A 27 -26.03 -19.42 34.08
C ILE A 27 -26.59 -18.04 34.39
N ALA A 28 -26.14 -17.04 33.64
CA ALA A 28 -26.73 -15.71 33.62
C ALA A 28 -27.94 -15.72 32.70
N SER A 29 -29.06 -15.18 33.15
CA SER A 29 -30.23 -14.88 32.32
C SER A 29 -30.80 -13.53 32.74
N ASN A 30 -31.80 -13.05 32.01
CA ASN A 30 -32.67 -12.03 32.53
C ASN A 30 -34.02 -12.60 32.98
N ASN A 31 -34.89 -11.72 33.49
CA ASN A 31 -36.23 -12.03 33.94
C ASN A 31 -37.26 -12.24 32.81
N CYS A 32 -36.85 -12.36 31.55
CA CYS A 32 -37.77 -12.56 30.43
C CYS A 32 -38.58 -13.85 30.60
N GLY A 33 -39.90 -13.71 30.75
CA GLY A 33 -40.82 -14.82 30.97
C GLY A 33 -40.78 -15.44 32.37
N MET A 34 -40.07 -14.82 33.33
CA MET A 34 -39.88 -15.30 34.71
C MET A 34 -40.64 -14.43 35.74
N PRO A 35 -41.98 -14.52 35.86
CA PRO A 35 -42.77 -13.60 36.69
C PRO A 35 -42.49 -13.65 38.20
N LEU A 36 -41.78 -14.67 38.69
CA LEU A 36 -41.37 -14.80 40.10
C LEU A 36 -40.05 -14.07 40.38
N HIS A 37 -39.33 -13.64 39.33
CA HIS A 37 -38.02 -13.04 39.39
C HIS A 37 -38.11 -11.56 39.01
N ARG A 38 -37.98 -10.66 40.01
CA ARG A 38 -38.18 -9.21 39.79
C ARG A 38 -36.91 -8.47 39.33
N ALA A 39 -35.72 -8.96 39.66
CA ALA A 39 -34.47 -8.33 39.22
C ALA A 39 -34.20 -8.66 37.75
N TYR A 40 -33.70 -7.69 36.98
CA TYR A 40 -33.47 -7.89 35.55
C TYR A 40 -32.45 -9.00 35.31
N ASN A 41 -31.30 -9.00 35.99
CA ASN A 41 -30.29 -10.05 35.88
C ASN A 41 -30.52 -11.15 36.93
N GLN A 42 -30.44 -12.42 36.52
CA GLN A 42 -30.65 -13.61 37.36
C GLN A 42 -29.51 -14.62 37.15
N ASP A 43 -29.07 -15.23 38.25
CA ASP A 43 -28.05 -16.27 38.24
C ASP A 43 -28.61 -17.60 38.72
N PHE A 44 -28.53 -18.61 37.87
CA PHE A 44 -29.03 -19.95 38.16
C PHE A 44 -27.87 -20.90 38.39
N TYR A 45 -27.87 -21.57 39.54
CA TYR A 45 -26.86 -22.57 39.87
C TYR A 45 -26.92 -23.75 38.91
N VAL A 46 -25.77 -24.30 38.52
CA VAL A 46 -25.66 -25.53 37.71
C VAL A 46 -24.56 -26.44 38.25
N ASN A 47 -24.70 -27.75 38.05
CA ASN A 47 -23.65 -28.77 38.22
C ASN A 47 -23.64 -29.70 36.98
N SER A 48 -22.81 -30.74 36.93
CA SER A 48 -22.72 -31.59 35.73
C SER A 48 -24.05 -32.25 35.35
N GLU A 49 -24.88 -32.61 36.34
CA GLU A 49 -26.22 -33.20 36.14
C GLU A 49 -27.23 -32.19 35.58
N SER A 50 -26.95 -30.89 35.63
CA SER A 50 -27.82 -29.87 35.03
C SER A 50 -27.80 -29.92 33.50
N PHE A 51 -26.72 -30.40 32.88
CA PHE A 51 -26.48 -30.32 31.44
C PHE A 51 -26.86 -31.63 30.75
N THR A 52 -27.59 -31.53 29.64
CA THR A 52 -27.89 -32.66 28.76
C THR A 52 -26.93 -32.76 27.56
N ASP A 53 -26.07 -31.75 27.39
CA ASP A 53 -25.01 -31.66 26.38
C ASP A 53 -23.72 -31.12 27.03
N ASP A 54 -22.63 -31.87 26.95
CA ASP A 54 -21.35 -31.50 27.56
C ASP A 54 -20.72 -30.24 26.93
N ASP A 55 -20.99 -29.99 25.64
CA ASP A 55 -20.51 -28.79 24.93
C ASP A 55 -21.18 -27.51 25.45
N ALA A 56 -22.35 -27.64 26.08
CA ALA A 56 -23.07 -26.51 26.67
C ALA A 56 -22.38 -25.97 27.93
N LYS A 57 -21.41 -26.70 28.52
CA LYS A 57 -20.70 -26.30 29.74
C LYS A 57 -19.65 -25.21 29.54
N ALA A 58 -19.32 -24.84 28.29
CA ALA A 58 -18.28 -23.85 28.04
C ALA A 58 -18.71 -22.43 28.42
N ASP A 59 -17.78 -21.66 28.98
CA ASP A 59 -18.01 -20.26 29.38
C ASP A 59 -18.48 -19.40 28.20
N GLY A 60 -19.47 -18.55 28.44
CA GLY A 60 -20.08 -17.67 27.45
C GLY A 60 -21.01 -18.35 26.45
N ARG A 61 -21.24 -19.67 26.54
CA ARG A 61 -22.19 -20.38 25.67
C ARG A 61 -23.62 -19.97 25.95
N ILE A 62 -24.39 -19.72 24.88
CA ILE A 62 -25.83 -19.50 24.96
C ILE A 62 -26.55 -20.84 25.02
N VAL A 63 -27.40 -20.96 26.03
CA VAL A 63 -28.09 -22.19 26.40
C VAL A 63 -29.56 -21.91 26.64
N VAL A 64 -30.37 -22.95 26.50
CA VAL A 64 -31.74 -22.96 26.99
C VAL A 64 -31.86 -23.90 28.18
N PHE A 65 -32.67 -23.53 29.17
CA PHE A 65 -32.78 -24.26 30.42
C PHE A 65 -34.16 -24.11 31.07
N GLN A 66 -34.40 -24.93 32.09
CA GLN A 66 -35.57 -24.86 32.98
C GLN A 66 -35.14 -24.61 34.42
N ILE A 67 -36.04 -24.09 35.26
CA ILE A 67 -35.72 -23.68 36.63
C ILE A 67 -36.32 -24.68 37.62
N LEU A 68 -35.48 -25.25 38.48
CA LEU A 68 -35.84 -26.19 39.54
C LEU A 68 -35.61 -25.56 40.92
N GLU A 69 -36.62 -25.59 41.78
CA GLU A 69 -36.48 -25.10 43.16
C GLU A 69 -35.78 -26.15 44.04
N GLN A 70 -34.72 -25.72 44.73
CA GLN A 70 -33.99 -26.52 45.72
C GLN A 70 -34.38 -26.18 47.16
N ARG A 71 -33.95 -27.03 48.10
CA ARG A 71 -34.14 -26.79 49.54
C ARG A 71 -33.51 -25.45 49.94
N LYS A 72 -34.22 -24.66 50.77
CA LYS A 72 -33.84 -23.30 51.22
C LYS A 72 -34.01 -22.17 50.18
N GLY A 73 -34.85 -22.35 49.17
CA GLY A 73 -35.22 -21.28 48.22
C GLY A 73 -34.14 -20.91 47.21
N ARG A 74 -33.20 -21.82 46.93
CA ARG A 74 -32.19 -21.64 45.87
C ARG A 74 -32.69 -22.27 44.58
N GLU A 75 -32.44 -21.62 43.46
CA GLU A 75 -32.88 -22.09 42.14
C GLU A 75 -31.72 -22.67 41.33
N LYS A 76 -31.96 -23.83 40.73
CA LYS A 76 -31.00 -24.56 39.90
C LYS A 76 -31.53 -24.61 38.47
N ALA A 77 -30.68 -24.26 37.50
CA ALA A 77 -30.97 -24.52 36.10
C ALA A 77 -30.77 -26.02 35.81
N VAL A 78 -31.73 -26.62 35.12
CA VAL A 78 -31.76 -28.04 34.76
C VAL A 78 -32.17 -28.21 33.29
N ASN A 79 -31.92 -29.40 32.75
CA ASN A 79 -32.14 -29.71 31.33
C ASN A 79 -31.40 -28.76 30.39
N VAL A 80 -30.23 -28.26 30.81
CA VAL A 80 -29.46 -27.24 30.11
C VAL A 80 -28.89 -27.83 28.82
N ARG A 81 -29.23 -27.23 27.68
CA ARG A 81 -28.69 -27.58 26.36
C ARG A 81 -28.34 -26.34 25.55
N ARG A 82 -27.54 -26.51 24.50
CA ARG A 82 -27.30 -25.45 23.52
C ARG A 82 -28.61 -25.01 22.87
N ILE A 83 -28.72 -23.71 22.60
CA ILE A 83 -29.79 -23.19 21.74
C ILE A 83 -29.62 -23.72 20.30
N THR A 84 -30.71 -24.13 19.66
CA THR A 84 -30.73 -24.71 18.32
C THR A 84 -31.58 -23.87 17.37
N LYS A 85 -31.73 -24.32 16.11
CA LYS A 85 -32.59 -23.69 15.09
C LYS A 85 -34.00 -24.30 15.03
N SER A 86 -34.45 -25.01 16.08
CA SER A 86 -35.81 -25.56 16.13
C SER A 86 -36.85 -24.43 16.21
N ASP A 87 -38.07 -24.67 15.72
CA ASP A 87 -39.16 -23.69 15.78
C ASP A 87 -39.43 -23.23 17.23
N GLU A 88 -39.31 -24.16 18.19
CA GLU A 88 -39.46 -23.87 19.62
C GLU A 88 -38.40 -22.88 20.13
N ASP A 89 -37.12 -23.10 19.78
CA ASP A 89 -36.02 -22.22 20.18
C ASP A 89 -36.09 -20.87 19.45
N VAL A 90 -36.59 -20.85 18.21
CA VAL A 90 -36.86 -19.62 17.45
C VAL A 90 -37.99 -18.81 18.09
N GLN A 91 -39.10 -19.43 18.47
CA GLN A 91 -40.18 -18.73 19.19
C GLN A 91 -39.73 -18.25 20.57
N LEU A 92 -38.91 -19.04 21.25
CA LEU A 92 -38.32 -18.66 22.52
C LEU A 92 -37.41 -17.45 22.35
N ILE A 93 -36.51 -17.42 21.37
CA ILE A 93 -35.60 -16.28 21.18
C ILE A 93 -36.33 -15.01 20.75
N LEU A 94 -37.42 -15.13 19.99
CA LEU A 94 -38.28 -14.01 19.62
C LEU A 94 -38.92 -13.34 20.84
N SER A 95 -39.11 -14.06 21.94
CA SER A 95 -39.61 -13.47 23.20
C SER A 95 -38.61 -12.53 23.88
N TYR A 96 -37.31 -12.64 23.55
CA TYR A 96 -36.22 -11.83 24.10
C TYR A 96 -35.97 -10.54 23.29
N TYR A 97 -36.68 -10.32 22.17
CA TYR A 97 -36.53 -9.12 21.33
C TYR A 97 -36.85 -7.82 22.09
N GLY A 98 -36.07 -6.77 21.87
CA GLY A 98 -36.21 -5.48 22.54
C GLY A 98 -35.46 -5.39 23.87
N GLU A 99 -36.18 -5.21 24.98
CA GLU A 99 -35.57 -4.90 26.28
C GLU A 99 -34.84 -6.07 26.94
N HIS A 100 -35.03 -7.31 26.46
CA HIS A 100 -34.42 -8.52 27.02
C HIS A 100 -33.31 -9.11 26.15
N GLU A 101 -32.83 -8.37 25.15
CA GLU A 101 -31.82 -8.89 24.22
C GLU A 101 -30.45 -9.05 24.88
N LYS A 102 -30.17 -8.30 25.94
CA LYS A 102 -28.84 -8.19 26.54
C LYS A 102 -28.85 -8.56 28.01
N ILE A 103 -27.75 -9.14 28.47
CA ILE A 103 -27.50 -9.37 29.91
C ILE A 103 -26.06 -9.02 30.23
N ASP A 104 -25.82 -8.59 31.47
CA ASP A 104 -24.48 -8.27 31.95
C ASP A 104 -23.87 -9.44 32.71
N LEU A 105 -22.65 -9.79 32.35
CA LEU A 105 -21.81 -10.72 33.09
C LEU A 105 -21.00 -9.98 34.18
N LYS A 106 -20.41 -10.74 35.11
CA LYS A 106 -19.73 -10.23 36.33
C LYS A 106 -18.50 -9.33 36.05
N ASP A 107 -18.06 -9.22 34.80
CA ASP A 107 -16.87 -8.47 34.35
C ASP A 107 -17.19 -7.25 33.46
N ASN A 108 -18.39 -6.64 33.57
CA ASN A 108 -18.89 -5.59 32.66
C ASN A 108 -18.96 -6.01 31.18
N ARG A 109 -18.95 -7.31 30.89
CA ARG A 109 -19.17 -7.85 29.54
C ARG A 109 -20.66 -8.03 29.30
N THR A 110 -21.21 -7.37 28.30
CA THR A 110 -22.61 -7.52 27.89
C THR A 110 -22.73 -8.58 26.80
N VAL A 111 -23.62 -9.55 26.99
CA VAL A 111 -23.93 -10.61 26.01
C VAL A 111 -25.30 -10.35 25.41
N ASN A 112 -25.38 -10.31 24.07
CA ASN A 112 -26.66 -10.22 23.38
C ASN A 112 -27.23 -11.63 23.17
N LEU A 113 -28.13 -12.07 24.05
CA LEU A 113 -28.81 -13.37 23.98
C LEU A 113 -29.53 -13.56 22.65
N TYR A 114 -30.10 -12.49 22.10
CA TYR A 114 -30.90 -12.53 20.87
C TYR A 114 -30.07 -13.02 19.68
N ASN A 115 -28.80 -12.61 19.51
CA ASN A 115 -28.02 -12.82 18.27
C ASN A 115 -27.64 -14.26 17.89
N HIS A 116 -27.97 -15.26 18.73
CA HIS A 116 -27.36 -16.60 18.62
C HIS A 116 -28.23 -17.67 17.94
N CYS A 117 -29.44 -17.35 17.51
CA CYS A 117 -30.31 -18.26 16.75
C CYS A 117 -30.78 -17.61 15.43
N TYR A 118 -31.08 -18.43 14.42
CA TYR A 118 -31.66 -17.97 13.15
C TYR A 118 -33.07 -17.40 13.39
N LYS A 119 -33.38 -16.22 12.84
CA LYS A 119 -34.74 -15.64 12.91
C LYS A 119 -35.28 -15.33 11.52
N PRO A 120 -36.38 -15.99 11.10
CA PRO A 120 -37.11 -15.60 9.90
C PRO A 120 -37.65 -14.17 9.99
N ARG A 121 -37.53 -13.39 8.91
CA ARG A 121 -37.92 -11.97 8.87
C ARG A 121 -39.41 -11.77 9.08
N ASP A 122 -40.24 -12.66 8.57
CA ASP A 122 -41.70 -12.60 8.72
C ASP A 122 -42.13 -12.76 10.19
N LEU A 123 -41.44 -13.62 10.95
CA LEU A 123 -41.72 -13.82 12.37
C LEU A 123 -41.28 -12.62 13.22
N VAL A 124 -40.13 -12.01 12.90
CA VAL A 124 -39.70 -10.78 13.58
C VAL A 124 -40.63 -9.61 13.21
N ALA A 125 -41.02 -9.48 11.95
CA ALA A 125 -41.98 -8.46 11.51
C ALA A 125 -43.33 -8.59 12.24
N LYS A 126 -43.86 -9.82 12.39
CA LYS A 126 -45.07 -10.08 13.21
C LYS A 126 -44.86 -9.67 14.67
N LYS A 127 -43.73 -10.03 15.28
CA LYS A 127 -43.41 -9.66 16.65
C LYS A 127 -43.34 -8.14 16.85
N VAL A 128 -42.69 -7.42 15.94
CA VAL A 128 -42.59 -5.95 15.98
C VAL A 128 -43.96 -5.30 15.74
N LYS A 129 -44.76 -5.86 14.82
CA LYS A 129 -46.13 -5.42 14.57
C LYS A 129 -46.98 -5.54 15.84
N ASP A 130 -46.89 -6.65 16.55
CA ASP A 130 -47.59 -6.86 17.82
C ASP A 130 -47.12 -5.89 18.90
N ILE A 131 -45.81 -5.59 18.98
CA ILE A 131 -45.26 -4.58 19.89
C ILE A 131 -45.86 -3.20 19.61
N ILE A 132 -45.90 -2.77 18.34
CA ILE A 132 -46.48 -1.48 17.96
C ILE A 132 -47.97 -1.41 18.29
N LEU A 133 -48.73 -2.49 18.06
CA LEU A 133 -50.17 -2.52 18.35
C LEU A 133 -50.50 -2.43 19.84
N HIS A 134 -49.62 -2.91 20.71
CA HIS A 134 -49.81 -2.93 22.16
C HIS A 134 -48.97 -1.90 22.92
N ASP A 135 -48.29 -1.00 22.20
CA ASP A 135 -47.55 0.11 22.80
C ASP A 135 -48.55 1.14 23.36
N SER A 136 -48.56 1.30 24.69
CA SER A 136 -49.44 2.25 25.37
C SER A 136 -49.12 3.71 25.03
N ASP A 137 -47.90 3.99 24.56
CA ASP A 137 -47.39 5.31 24.18
C ASP A 137 -47.23 5.42 22.64
N ARG A 138 -48.03 4.66 21.89
CA ARG A 138 -47.98 4.66 20.42
C ARG A 138 -48.20 6.06 19.85
N SER A 139 -47.21 6.53 19.10
CA SER A 139 -47.16 7.83 18.44
C SER A 139 -46.28 7.73 17.18
N PRO A 140 -46.33 8.70 16.25
CA PRO A 140 -45.48 8.69 15.06
C PRO A 140 -43.99 8.49 15.35
N SER A 141 -43.46 9.15 16.39
CA SER A 141 -42.05 9.05 16.77
C SER A 141 -41.72 7.70 17.42
N THR A 142 -42.57 7.17 18.29
CA THR A 142 -42.36 5.87 18.93
C THR A 142 -42.49 4.72 17.94
N THR A 143 -43.45 4.79 17.02
CA THR A 143 -43.59 3.86 15.88
C THR A 143 -42.36 3.90 14.98
N CYS A 144 -41.87 5.10 14.61
CA CYS A 144 -40.63 5.24 13.83
C CYS A 144 -39.40 4.64 14.53
N ARG A 145 -39.30 4.80 15.86
CA ARG A 145 -38.24 4.18 16.67
C ARG A 145 -38.30 2.65 16.66
N HIS A 146 -39.50 2.06 16.75
CA HIS A 146 -39.67 0.60 16.64
C HIS A 146 -39.27 0.07 15.26
N VAL A 147 -39.62 0.80 14.20
CA VAL A 147 -39.20 0.47 12.83
C VAL A 147 -37.70 0.59 12.67
N ASP A 148 -37.07 1.68 13.12
CA ASP A 148 -35.63 1.85 13.09
C ASP A 148 -34.89 0.71 13.83
N PHE A 149 -35.38 0.34 15.02
CA PHE A 149 -34.84 -0.78 15.80
C PHE A 149 -34.99 -2.11 15.06
N PHE A 150 -36.13 -2.36 14.42
CA PHE A 150 -36.33 -3.54 13.57
C PHE A 150 -35.33 -3.57 12.41
N LEU A 151 -35.14 -2.47 11.69
CA LEU A 151 -34.25 -2.41 10.54
C LEU A 151 -32.77 -2.56 10.89
N LYS A 152 -32.35 -2.11 12.07
CA LYS A 152 -30.98 -2.29 12.59
C LYS A 152 -30.58 -3.77 12.73
N HIS A 153 -31.54 -4.67 12.96
CA HIS A 153 -31.28 -6.12 13.04
C HIS A 153 -31.06 -6.78 11.67
N TYR A 154 -31.27 -6.05 10.57
CA TYR A 154 -31.15 -6.56 9.21
C TYR A 154 -30.15 -5.77 8.34
N LYS A 155 -29.28 -4.94 8.94
CA LYS A 155 -28.20 -4.23 8.24
C LYS A 155 -26.81 -4.75 8.64
N GLU A 156 -26.17 -5.48 7.73
CA GLU A 156 -24.83 -5.24 7.14
C GLU A 156 -24.37 -6.50 6.36
N GLU A 157 -24.68 -6.56 5.06
CA GLU A 157 -23.76 -7.17 4.09
C GLU A 157 -23.03 -6.02 3.41
N HIS A 158 -21.70 -5.96 3.59
CA HIS A 158 -20.82 -4.97 3.01
C HIS A 158 -20.74 -5.12 1.47
N SER A 159 -21.79 -4.71 0.76
CA SER A 159 -21.70 -4.37 -0.65
C SER A 159 -22.37 -3.01 -0.90
N ALA A 160 -21.57 -2.05 -1.36
CA ALA A 160 -21.96 -0.66 -1.57
C ALA A 160 -22.90 -0.45 -2.78
N LYS A 161 -23.83 -1.38 -3.04
CA LYS A 161 -24.69 -1.35 -4.23
C LYS A 161 -26.17 -1.73 -4.02
N GLU A 162 -26.63 -2.16 -2.85
CA GLU A 162 -28.07 -2.47 -2.65
C GLU A 162 -28.76 -1.52 -1.67
N ARG A 163 -29.92 -1.00 -2.11
CA ARG A 163 -30.76 0.03 -1.49
C ARG A 163 -31.47 -0.49 -0.22
N PHE A 164 -32.16 0.40 0.51
CA PHE A 164 -32.88 0.10 1.75
C PHE A 164 -33.73 -1.18 1.65
N VAL A 165 -33.90 -1.89 2.77
CA VAL A 165 -34.63 -3.17 2.89
C VAL A 165 -35.98 -3.22 2.15
N PHE A 166 -36.70 -2.10 2.13
CA PHE A 166 -37.99 -1.91 1.46
C PHE A 166 -37.89 -2.03 -0.07
N ASP A 167 -36.82 -1.52 -0.68
CA ASP A 167 -36.63 -1.60 -2.13
C ASP A 167 -36.29 -3.04 -2.55
N ARG A 168 -35.41 -3.69 -1.78
CA ARG A 168 -34.97 -5.07 -2.03
C ARG A 168 -36.13 -6.06 -1.91
N ASP A 169 -37.01 -5.84 -0.95
CA ASP A 169 -38.09 -6.77 -0.63
C ASP A 169 -39.37 -6.48 -1.43
N PHE A 170 -39.51 -5.34 -2.12
CA PHE A 170 -40.73 -4.97 -2.87
C PHE A 170 -41.00 -5.84 -4.11
N GLU A 171 -39.94 -6.33 -4.77
CA GLU A 171 -40.03 -7.17 -5.98
C GLU A 171 -39.90 -8.67 -5.68
N LYS A 172 -39.83 -9.06 -4.41
CA LYS A 172 -39.69 -10.45 -3.96
C LYS A 172 -40.92 -10.92 -3.19
N ASP A 173 -40.98 -12.21 -2.85
CA ASP A 173 -42.06 -12.80 -2.04
C ASP A 173 -42.19 -12.15 -0.66
N GLU A 174 -41.10 -11.55 -0.15
CA GLU A 174 -41.06 -10.77 1.09
C GLU A 174 -41.87 -9.46 1.04
N LYS A 175 -42.34 -9.01 -0.13
CA LYS A 175 -43.22 -7.83 -0.27
C LYS A 175 -44.42 -7.89 0.66
N LYS A 176 -45.03 -9.08 0.76
CA LYS A 176 -46.23 -9.32 1.58
C LYS A 176 -45.97 -9.02 3.06
N ILE A 177 -44.76 -9.29 3.55
CA ILE A 177 -44.37 -9.01 4.93
C ILE A 177 -44.50 -7.51 5.22
N TRP A 178 -44.02 -6.66 4.31
CA TRP A 178 -44.07 -5.21 4.47
C TRP A 178 -45.46 -4.62 4.26
N THR A 179 -46.23 -5.13 3.29
CA THR A 179 -47.64 -4.76 3.13
C THR A 179 -48.44 -5.07 4.40
N ASP A 180 -48.25 -6.26 4.96
CA ASP A 180 -48.91 -6.67 6.20
C ASP A 180 -48.40 -5.89 7.42
N PHE A 181 -47.12 -5.49 7.43
CA PHE A 181 -46.53 -4.72 8.51
C PHE A 181 -47.03 -3.27 8.53
N PHE A 182 -47.08 -2.60 7.38
CA PHE A 182 -47.52 -1.21 7.27
C PHE A 182 -49.03 -1.02 7.38
N SER A 183 -49.83 -2.09 7.23
CA SER A 183 -51.30 -2.01 7.29
C SER A 183 -51.87 -1.51 8.62
N ILE A 184 -51.06 -1.50 9.67
CA ILE A 184 -51.47 -1.00 10.99
C ILE A 184 -51.20 0.50 11.20
N PHE A 185 -50.46 1.19 10.33
CA PHE A 185 -49.99 2.57 10.57
C PHE A 185 -51.06 3.63 10.27
N THR A 186 -51.14 4.67 11.10
CA THR A 186 -51.97 5.87 10.83
C THR A 186 -51.29 6.80 9.81
N LYS A 187 -52.02 7.80 9.32
CA LYS A 187 -51.49 8.79 8.36
C LYS A 187 -50.27 9.53 8.94
N GLU A 188 -50.34 9.93 10.20
CA GLU A 188 -49.28 10.67 10.89
C GLU A 188 -48.03 9.80 11.12
N GLU A 189 -48.22 8.52 11.47
CA GLU A 189 -47.12 7.56 11.61
C GLU A 189 -46.46 7.29 10.25
N TRP A 190 -47.26 7.15 9.20
CA TRP A 190 -46.76 7.06 7.84
C TRP A 190 -45.91 8.27 7.45
N LEU A 191 -46.36 9.50 7.73
CA LEU A 191 -45.58 10.71 7.42
C LEU A 191 -44.21 10.72 8.13
N GLU A 192 -44.17 10.32 9.40
CA GLU A 192 -42.91 10.25 10.17
C GLU A 192 -41.98 9.15 9.65
N ILE A 193 -42.54 8.01 9.21
CA ILE A 193 -41.79 6.94 8.56
C ILE A 193 -41.26 7.39 7.20
N LEU A 194 -42.05 8.08 6.39
CA LEU A 194 -41.64 8.57 5.07
C LEU A 194 -40.59 9.68 5.16
N LYS A 195 -40.58 10.43 6.25
CA LYS A 195 -39.52 11.39 6.57
C LYS A 195 -38.18 10.71 6.84
N ALA A 196 -38.18 9.60 7.57
CA ALA A 196 -36.95 8.84 7.90
C ALA A 196 -36.54 7.84 6.79
N TYR A 197 -37.52 7.24 6.10
CA TYR A 197 -37.36 6.16 5.14
C TYR A 197 -38.25 6.37 3.90
N PRO A 198 -37.91 7.31 2.99
CA PRO A 198 -38.75 7.67 1.85
C PRO A 198 -39.16 6.51 0.93
N SER A 199 -38.31 5.47 0.80
CA SER A 199 -38.60 4.28 -0.02
C SER A 199 -39.81 3.47 0.44
N ALA A 200 -40.24 3.63 1.70
CA ALA A 200 -41.44 2.97 2.23
C ALA A 200 -42.73 3.44 1.53
N CYS A 201 -42.72 4.59 0.82
CA CYS A 201 -43.89 5.13 0.12
C CYS A 201 -44.45 4.16 -0.94
N ARG A 202 -43.64 3.23 -1.43
CA ARG A 202 -44.06 2.19 -2.39
C ARG A 202 -45.14 1.26 -1.82
N TYR A 203 -45.21 1.17 -0.49
CA TYR A 203 -46.21 0.38 0.22
C TYR A 203 -47.39 1.23 0.72
N ALA A 204 -47.37 2.55 0.47
CA ALA A 204 -48.47 3.44 0.81
C ALA A 204 -49.62 3.26 -0.19
N SER A 205 -50.83 3.05 0.33
CA SER A 205 -52.04 2.84 -0.48
C SER A 205 -52.93 4.08 -0.60
N SER A 206 -52.59 5.19 0.07
CA SER A 206 -53.36 6.44 0.10
C SER A 206 -52.67 7.55 -0.70
N SER A 207 -53.36 8.10 -1.70
CA SER A 207 -52.88 9.24 -2.50
C SER A 207 -52.75 10.52 -1.67
N ASP A 208 -53.71 10.79 -0.78
CA ASP A 208 -53.73 11.95 0.11
C ASP A 208 -52.57 11.94 1.12
N LEU A 209 -52.12 10.76 1.57
CA LEU A 209 -50.92 10.63 2.39
C LEU A 209 -49.66 11.08 1.64
N VAL A 210 -49.51 10.64 0.39
CA VAL A 210 -48.36 10.98 -0.46
C VAL A 210 -48.37 12.47 -0.80
N GLU A 211 -49.53 13.02 -1.14
CA GLU A 211 -49.71 14.46 -1.40
C GLU A 211 -49.38 15.31 -0.17
N THR A 212 -49.87 14.92 1.00
CA THR A 212 -49.57 15.60 2.28
C THR A 212 -48.07 15.56 2.60
N TRP A 213 -47.40 14.44 2.30
CA TRP A 213 -45.96 14.29 2.49
C TRP A 213 -45.17 15.19 1.53
N VAL A 214 -45.52 15.22 0.25
CA VAL A 214 -44.88 16.08 -0.76
C VAL A 214 -44.99 17.56 -0.39
N ASN A 215 -46.17 18.00 0.05
CA ASN A 215 -46.43 19.40 0.38
C ASN A 215 -45.74 19.89 1.67
N LYS A 216 -45.29 18.98 2.56
CA LYS A 216 -44.64 19.32 3.84
C LYS A 216 -43.11 19.21 3.82
N LEU A 217 -42.49 18.91 2.67
CA LEU A 217 -41.04 18.84 2.54
C LEU A 217 -40.40 20.25 2.61
N ASP A 218 -39.77 20.56 3.73
CA ASP A 218 -38.92 21.76 3.89
C ASP A 218 -37.48 21.42 3.47
N PHE A 219 -37.05 21.92 2.31
CA PHE A 219 -35.71 21.64 1.76
C PHE A 219 -34.65 22.52 2.42
N GLY A 220 -34.28 22.14 3.65
CA GLY A 220 -33.06 22.57 4.33
C GLY A 220 -31.78 22.13 3.61
N SER A 221 -30.62 22.28 4.27
CA SER A 221 -29.31 22.04 3.67
C SER A 221 -29.23 20.67 2.98
N VAL A 222 -28.72 20.65 1.75
CA VAL A 222 -28.57 19.43 0.91
C VAL A 222 -27.70 18.35 1.58
N LYS A 223 -26.97 18.70 2.66
CA LYS A 223 -26.18 17.76 3.47
C LYS A 223 -27.03 16.80 4.31
N ASP A 224 -28.28 17.16 4.61
CA ASP A 224 -29.13 16.33 5.47
C ASP A 224 -29.84 15.20 4.70
N TYR A 225 -29.79 15.22 3.35
CA TYR A 225 -30.53 14.28 2.49
C TYR A 225 -29.73 13.65 1.32
N LEU A 226 -28.39 13.81 1.27
CA LEU A 226 -27.54 13.09 0.30
C LEU A 226 -26.48 12.20 0.98
N PRO A 227 -26.25 10.96 0.52
CA PRO A 227 -25.07 10.19 0.85
C PRO A 227 -23.83 10.88 0.27
N THR A 228 -22.85 11.13 1.13
CA THR A 228 -21.54 11.66 0.76
C THR A 228 -20.79 10.75 -0.24
N PHE A 229 -19.98 11.39 -1.10
CA PHE A 229 -18.82 10.88 -1.88
C PHE A 229 -18.93 10.50 -3.37
N ARG A 230 -20.10 10.23 -3.98
CA ARG A 230 -20.16 9.79 -5.42
C ARG A 230 -20.41 10.87 -6.48
N TYR A 231 -20.60 12.12 -6.07
CA TYR A 231 -21.13 13.15 -6.96
C TYR A 231 -20.12 13.78 -7.92
N SER A 232 -18.85 13.82 -7.54
CA SER A 232 -17.78 14.43 -8.32
C SER A 232 -17.35 13.60 -9.54
N TYR A 233 -17.59 12.28 -9.53
CA TYR A 233 -17.00 11.35 -10.51
C TYR A 233 -17.81 11.24 -11.82
N ALA A 234 -19.14 11.39 -11.77
CA ALA A 234 -20.00 11.23 -12.94
C ALA A 234 -19.92 12.41 -13.93
N LEU A 235 -19.63 13.62 -13.43
CA LEU A 235 -19.55 14.86 -14.23
C LEU A 235 -18.29 14.92 -15.12
N GLU A 236 -17.21 14.24 -14.72
CA GLU A 236 -15.95 14.17 -15.49
C GLU A 236 -15.99 13.15 -16.64
N GLU A 237 -16.74 12.05 -16.49
CA GLU A 237 -16.88 11.06 -17.57
C GLU A 237 -17.74 11.57 -18.73
N SER A 238 -18.84 12.28 -18.44
CA SER A 238 -19.74 12.79 -19.49
C SER A 238 -19.05 13.80 -20.41
N ARG A 239 -18.18 14.66 -19.85
CA ARG A 239 -17.34 15.61 -20.61
C ARG A 239 -16.35 14.89 -21.52
N ASN A 240 -15.77 13.78 -21.07
CA ASN A 240 -14.81 13.00 -21.85
C ASN A 240 -15.44 12.25 -23.04
N ILE A 241 -16.69 11.80 -22.89
CA ILE A 241 -17.42 11.07 -23.94
C ILE A 241 -17.89 12.03 -25.06
N TYR A 242 -18.35 13.24 -24.71
CA TYR A 242 -18.72 14.28 -25.69
C TYR A 242 -17.53 14.72 -26.56
N VAL A 243 -16.33 14.81 -25.99
CA VAL A 243 -15.09 15.15 -26.71
C VAL A 243 -14.64 14.02 -27.66
N ARG A 244 -14.98 12.75 -27.36
CA ARG A 244 -14.70 11.61 -28.25
C ARG A 244 -15.67 11.54 -29.43
N LEU A 245 -16.94 11.88 -29.25
CA LEU A 245 -17.97 11.90 -30.30
C LEU A 245 -17.64 12.86 -31.45
N ASN A 246 -17.14 14.07 -31.14
CA ASN A 246 -16.75 15.05 -32.17
C ASN A 246 -15.52 14.63 -33.01
N LYS A 247 -14.69 13.70 -32.52
CA LYS A 247 -13.52 13.19 -33.26
C LYS A 247 -13.83 12.00 -34.18
N HIS A 248 -14.96 11.31 -33.98
CA HIS A 248 -15.34 10.14 -34.78
C HIS A 248 -16.11 10.51 -36.06
N ARG A 249 -16.71 11.71 -36.11
CA ARG A 249 -17.47 12.19 -37.28
C ARG A 249 -16.59 12.39 -38.51
N ASP A 250 -15.31 12.73 -38.31
CA ASP A 250 -14.33 12.92 -39.39
C ASP A 250 -13.77 11.60 -39.96
N PHE A 251 -14.08 10.45 -39.35
CA PHE A 251 -13.54 9.14 -39.74
C PHE A 251 -14.46 8.33 -40.67
N SER A 252 -15.76 8.66 -40.76
CA SER A 252 -16.69 7.95 -41.66
C SER A 252 -16.51 8.31 -43.13
N ASP A 253 -15.97 9.51 -43.41
CA ASP A 253 -15.81 10.04 -44.77
C ASP A 253 -14.59 9.45 -45.49
N ILE A 254 -13.76 8.68 -44.77
CA ILE A 254 -12.50 8.09 -45.26
C ILE A 254 -12.58 6.56 -45.42
N LEU A 255 -13.73 5.94 -45.11
CA LEU A 255 -13.94 4.49 -45.21
C LEU A 255 -14.46 4.08 -46.61
N PRO A 256 -13.95 2.99 -47.22
CA PRO A 256 -14.45 2.47 -48.49
C PRO A 256 -15.93 2.05 -48.39
N GLU A 257 -16.73 2.33 -49.42
CA GLU A 257 -18.20 2.14 -49.43
C GLU A 257 -18.68 0.76 -48.94
N ALA A 258 -17.92 -0.31 -49.20
CA ALA A 258 -18.26 -1.67 -48.79
C ALA A 258 -18.20 -1.94 -47.26
N LEU A 259 -17.49 -1.11 -46.49
CA LEU A 259 -17.40 -1.19 -45.02
C LEU A 259 -18.23 -0.09 -44.33
N LYS A 260 -18.67 0.90 -45.11
CA LYS A 260 -19.37 2.10 -44.62
C LYS A 260 -20.77 1.76 -44.10
N GLU A 261 -21.51 0.87 -44.77
CA GLU A 261 -22.83 0.41 -44.32
C GLU A 261 -22.76 -0.41 -43.02
N HIS A 262 -21.85 -1.37 -42.91
CA HIS A 262 -21.70 -2.19 -41.69
C HIS A 262 -21.14 -1.40 -40.50
N TYR A 263 -20.29 -0.40 -40.77
CA TYR A 263 -19.77 0.52 -39.75
C TYR A 263 -20.84 1.54 -39.33
N LEU A 264 -21.67 2.05 -40.26
CA LEU A 264 -22.80 2.92 -39.95
C LEU A 264 -23.90 2.17 -39.18
N GLU A 265 -24.21 0.91 -39.49
CA GLU A 265 -25.18 0.12 -38.72
C GLU A 265 -24.70 -0.18 -37.30
N ASN A 266 -23.44 -0.60 -37.12
CA ASN A 266 -22.87 -0.82 -35.78
C ASN A 266 -22.67 0.49 -35.01
N PHE A 267 -22.37 1.59 -35.69
CA PHE A 267 -22.25 2.92 -35.09
C PHE A 267 -23.62 3.51 -34.74
N VAL A 268 -24.66 3.33 -35.56
CA VAL A 268 -26.04 3.73 -35.24
C VAL A 268 -26.58 2.89 -34.09
N GLN A 269 -26.29 1.59 -34.02
CA GLN A 269 -26.65 0.76 -32.86
C GLN A 269 -25.87 1.13 -31.60
N PHE A 270 -24.59 1.50 -31.71
CA PHE A 270 -23.78 1.98 -30.58
C PHE A 270 -24.20 3.40 -30.15
N ILE A 271 -24.49 4.30 -31.09
CA ILE A 271 -25.03 5.63 -30.86
C ILE A 271 -26.43 5.52 -30.26
N ASP A 272 -27.31 4.64 -30.72
CA ASP A 272 -28.62 4.43 -30.10
C ASP A 272 -28.47 3.82 -28.71
N LYS A 273 -27.53 2.90 -28.48
CA LYS A 273 -27.32 2.31 -27.15
C LYS A 273 -26.65 3.26 -26.17
N VAL A 274 -25.76 4.15 -26.65
CA VAL A 274 -25.06 5.15 -25.84
C VAL A 274 -25.87 6.43 -25.70
N ILE A 275 -26.62 6.88 -26.71
CA ILE A 275 -27.64 7.92 -26.58
C ILE A 275 -28.75 7.39 -25.69
N THR A 276 -29.23 6.15 -25.82
CA THR A 276 -30.22 5.59 -24.88
C THR A 276 -29.65 5.50 -23.46
N ALA A 277 -28.42 5.00 -23.26
CA ALA A 277 -27.80 4.92 -21.93
C ALA A 277 -27.36 6.28 -21.35
N THR A 278 -26.96 7.25 -22.18
CA THR A 278 -26.57 8.61 -21.76
C THR A 278 -27.80 9.49 -21.59
N VAL A 279 -28.83 9.35 -22.42
CA VAL A 279 -30.14 9.96 -22.22
C VAL A 279 -30.82 9.35 -21.01
N GLU A 280 -30.69 8.04 -20.74
CA GLU A 280 -31.13 7.42 -19.49
C GLU A 280 -30.29 7.91 -18.30
N CYS A 281 -28.96 7.96 -18.37
CA CYS A 281 -28.11 8.40 -17.26
C CYS A 281 -28.16 9.93 -16.99
N VAL A 282 -28.32 10.76 -18.02
CA VAL A 282 -28.48 12.23 -17.91
C VAL A 282 -29.94 12.61 -17.60
N LYS A 283 -30.95 11.83 -18.04
CA LYS A 283 -32.33 11.96 -17.54
C LYS A 283 -32.49 11.41 -16.13
N GLU A 284 -31.61 10.54 -15.66
CA GLU A 284 -31.74 9.96 -14.32
C GLU A 284 -31.00 10.73 -13.22
N ASN A 285 -29.95 11.52 -13.48
CA ASN A 285 -29.17 12.16 -12.39
C ASN A 285 -28.40 13.46 -12.75
N LYS A 286 -29.07 14.55 -13.14
CA LYS A 286 -28.46 15.91 -13.17
C LYS A 286 -28.59 16.62 -11.81
N PRO A 287 -27.53 17.26 -11.26
CA PRO A 287 -27.69 18.34 -10.28
C PRO A 287 -28.04 19.62 -11.04
N SER A 288 -29.11 19.58 -11.82
CA SER A 288 -29.91 20.79 -11.86
C SER A 288 -30.79 20.72 -10.61
N LEU A 289 -31.52 21.78 -10.34
CA LEU A 289 -32.65 21.73 -9.42
C LEU A 289 -33.67 20.60 -9.73
N SER A 290 -33.46 19.73 -10.74
CA SER A 290 -34.28 18.56 -11.06
C SER A 290 -33.96 17.27 -10.31
N ASN A 291 -32.86 17.10 -9.54
CA ASN A 291 -32.65 15.82 -8.82
C ASN A 291 -33.69 15.57 -7.70
N LEU A 292 -34.29 16.64 -7.19
CA LEU A 292 -35.49 16.58 -6.37
C LEU A 292 -36.71 16.17 -7.21
N ASP A 293 -36.83 16.78 -8.40
CA ASP A 293 -37.91 16.60 -9.35
C ASP A 293 -37.96 15.18 -9.93
N ASP A 294 -36.85 14.56 -10.33
CA ASP A 294 -36.82 13.21 -10.90
C ASP A 294 -36.97 12.10 -9.84
N SER A 295 -36.46 12.34 -8.62
CA SER A 295 -36.64 11.43 -7.48
C SER A 295 -38.08 11.45 -6.97
N VAL A 296 -38.67 12.65 -6.84
CA VAL A 296 -40.08 12.85 -6.45
C VAL A 296 -41.02 12.43 -7.60
N LYS A 297 -40.70 12.70 -8.88
CA LYS A 297 -41.44 12.17 -10.04
C LYS A 297 -41.37 10.65 -10.13
N ARG A 298 -40.23 10.01 -9.84
CA ARG A 298 -40.14 8.54 -9.78
C ARG A 298 -41.01 7.94 -8.68
N LEU A 299 -41.11 8.60 -7.52
CA LEU A 299 -41.94 8.16 -6.39
C LEU A 299 -43.43 8.48 -6.61
N LEU A 300 -43.76 9.61 -7.24
CA LEU A 300 -45.14 10.04 -7.57
C LEU A 300 -45.72 9.32 -8.80
N ARG A 301 -44.92 8.93 -9.80
CA ARG A 301 -45.36 8.09 -10.94
C ARG A 301 -45.84 6.69 -10.53
N LEU A 302 -45.52 6.27 -9.30
CA LEU A 302 -46.02 5.03 -8.71
C LEU A 302 -47.37 5.25 -8.00
N THR A 303 -47.88 6.49 -7.98
CA THR A 303 -49.25 6.85 -7.56
C THR A 303 -50.09 7.25 -8.79
N PRO A 304 -51.43 7.17 -8.73
CA PRO A 304 -52.27 7.15 -9.94
C PRO A 304 -52.47 8.48 -10.71
N ASN A 305 -51.96 9.63 -10.23
CA ASN A 305 -52.29 10.96 -10.77
C ASN A 305 -51.04 11.74 -11.24
N SER A 306 -51.14 12.56 -12.31
CA SER A 306 -50.03 13.36 -12.86
C SER A 306 -50.09 14.84 -12.44
N HIS A 307 -49.01 15.34 -11.82
CA HIS A 307 -48.90 16.68 -11.22
C HIS A 307 -47.83 17.55 -11.92
N GLU A 308 -47.96 17.78 -13.23
CA GLU A 308 -46.89 18.39 -14.06
C GLU A 308 -46.83 19.94 -14.02
N GLU A 309 -47.94 20.63 -13.77
CA GLU A 309 -47.98 22.10 -13.67
C GLU A 309 -47.39 22.60 -12.35
N GLU A 310 -47.72 21.95 -11.22
CA GLU A 310 -47.22 22.32 -9.89
C GLU A 310 -45.70 22.17 -9.78
N ILE A 311 -45.15 21.20 -10.53
CA ILE A 311 -43.71 20.95 -10.62
C ILE A 311 -42.96 22.12 -11.27
N ASN A 312 -43.55 22.78 -12.28
CA ASN A 312 -42.88 23.86 -13.00
C ASN A 312 -42.95 25.19 -12.23
N GLU A 313 -44.04 25.48 -11.52
CA GLU A 313 -44.10 26.65 -10.63
C GLU A 313 -43.13 26.53 -9.45
N ALA A 314 -43.02 25.33 -8.84
CA ALA A 314 -42.09 25.08 -7.75
C ALA A 314 -40.62 25.30 -8.17
N LYS A 315 -40.24 24.90 -9.39
CA LYS A 315 -38.88 25.08 -9.91
C LYS A 315 -38.46 26.55 -10.00
N ASN A 316 -39.31 27.39 -10.58
CA ASN A 316 -38.99 28.79 -10.79
C ASN A 316 -38.88 29.55 -9.46
N PHE A 317 -39.72 29.19 -8.48
CA PHE A 317 -39.63 29.74 -7.13
C PHE A 317 -38.32 29.37 -6.41
N ILE A 318 -37.85 28.12 -6.55
CA ILE A 318 -36.62 27.66 -5.88
C ILE A 318 -35.38 28.34 -6.45
N VAL A 319 -35.30 28.56 -7.77
CA VAL A 319 -34.16 29.24 -8.41
C VAL A 319 -33.99 30.67 -7.87
N LYS A 320 -35.07 31.44 -7.77
CA LYS A 320 -35.05 32.79 -7.19
C LYS A 320 -34.64 32.77 -5.71
N LYS A 321 -35.17 31.84 -4.91
CA LYS A 321 -34.85 31.69 -3.49
C LYS A 321 -33.38 31.33 -3.26
N ASP A 322 -32.81 30.49 -4.12
CA ASP A 322 -31.41 30.07 -4.08
C ASP A 322 -30.44 31.22 -4.31
N PHE A 323 -30.72 32.08 -5.30
CA PHE A 323 -29.92 33.29 -5.54
C PHE A 323 -29.96 34.24 -4.34
N LEU A 324 -31.15 34.54 -3.81
CA LEU A 324 -31.29 35.44 -2.65
C LEU A 324 -30.67 34.84 -1.38
N ARG A 325 -30.65 33.50 -1.24
CA ARG A 325 -29.93 32.80 -0.18
C ARG A 325 -28.42 32.97 -0.34
N ALA A 326 -27.88 32.79 -1.55
CA ALA A 326 -26.47 33.01 -1.81
C ALA A 326 -26.04 34.46 -1.47
N CYS A 327 -26.88 35.47 -1.81
CA CYS A 327 -26.64 36.86 -1.41
C CYS A 327 -26.60 37.02 0.12
N ARG A 328 -27.52 36.39 0.86
CA ARG A 328 -27.52 36.42 2.33
C ARG A 328 -26.32 35.71 2.94
N GLU A 329 -25.93 34.56 2.41
CA GLU A 329 -24.76 33.80 2.87
C GLU A 329 -23.46 34.58 2.63
N TYR A 330 -23.35 35.27 1.50
CA TYR A 330 -22.25 36.19 1.23
C TYR A 330 -22.23 37.37 2.21
N VAL A 331 -23.38 37.98 2.50
CA VAL A 331 -23.52 39.05 3.50
C VAL A 331 -23.12 38.58 4.91
N LEU A 332 -23.44 37.34 5.28
CA LEU A 332 -23.07 36.76 6.56
C LEU A 332 -21.58 36.41 6.65
N THR A 333 -21.00 35.90 5.57
CA THR A 333 -19.59 35.47 5.53
C THR A 333 -19.00 35.80 4.16
N PRO A 334 -18.41 37.00 3.99
CA PRO A 334 -17.88 37.43 2.71
C PRO A 334 -16.56 36.70 2.38
N ASP A 335 -16.57 35.82 1.38
CA ASP A 335 -15.38 35.16 0.83
C ASP A 335 -15.49 34.91 -0.68
N SER A 336 -14.40 34.44 -1.28
CA SER A 336 -14.29 34.22 -2.73
C SER A 336 -15.22 33.13 -3.26
N TYR A 337 -15.44 32.06 -2.48
CA TYR A 337 -16.30 30.94 -2.89
C TYR A 337 -17.77 31.36 -2.93
N ARG A 338 -18.24 32.03 -1.87
CA ARG A 338 -19.61 32.53 -1.77
C ARG A 338 -19.90 33.62 -2.79
N LYS A 339 -18.90 34.45 -3.11
CA LYS A 339 -18.97 35.43 -4.19
C LYS A 339 -19.21 34.78 -5.56
N GLU A 340 -18.49 33.69 -5.87
CA GLU A 340 -18.66 32.95 -7.14
C GLU A 340 -20.02 32.24 -7.21
N GLU A 341 -20.50 31.71 -6.08
CA GLU A 341 -21.85 31.14 -5.98
C GLU A 341 -22.95 32.18 -6.26
N VAL A 342 -22.84 33.42 -5.73
CA VAL A 342 -23.81 34.48 -6.05
C VAL A 342 -23.90 34.74 -7.56
N HIS A 343 -22.75 34.81 -8.24
CA HIS A 343 -22.71 35.05 -9.69
C HIS A 343 -23.38 33.91 -10.48
N LYS A 344 -22.98 32.68 -10.18
CA LYS A 344 -23.50 31.48 -10.83
C LYS A 344 -25.01 31.28 -10.61
N LYS A 345 -25.51 31.63 -9.42
CA LYS A 345 -26.94 31.53 -9.11
C LYS A 345 -27.76 32.63 -9.77
N PHE A 346 -27.18 33.83 -9.96
CA PHE A 346 -27.83 34.91 -10.70
C PHE A 346 -28.04 34.56 -12.17
N GLU A 347 -27.03 33.97 -12.83
CA GLU A 347 -27.12 33.54 -14.23
C GLU A 347 -28.19 32.47 -14.49
N ALA A 348 -28.60 31.72 -13.45
CA ALA A 348 -29.62 30.69 -13.54
C ALA A 348 -31.06 31.24 -13.49
N ILE A 349 -31.26 32.51 -13.15
CA ILE A 349 -32.58 33.14 -13.04
C ILE A 349 -33.13 33.46 -14.43
N GLU A 350 -34.40 33.11 -14.66
CA GLU A 350 -35.11 33.43 -15.89
C GLU A 350 -35.20 34.96 -16.10
N VAL A 351 -35.02 35.42 -17.34
CA VAL A 351 -34.93 36.85 -17.70
C VAL A 351 -36.12 37.67 -17.19
N SER A 352 -37.32 37.09 -17.19
CA SER A 352 -38.55 37.71 -16.70
C SER A 352 -38.54 38.02 -15.19
N GLN A 353 -37.69 37.33 -14.41
CA GLN A 353 -37.60 37.45 -12.95
C GLN A 353 -36.33 38.16 -12.46
N GLN A 354 -35.39 38.47 -13.35
CA GLN A 354 -34.11 39.10 -12.98
C GLN A 354 -34.31 40.49 -12.36
N ALA A 355 -35.18 41.33 -12.93
CA ALA A 355 -35.40 42.70 -12.44
C ALA A 355 -35.85 42.74 -10.97
N THR A 356 -36.84 41.91 -10.59
CA THR A 356 -37.31 41.83 -9.20
C THR A 356 -36.29 41.18 -8.26
N SER A 357 -35.49 40.24 -8.76
CA SER A 357 -34.43 39.60 -7.99
C SER A 357 -33.25 40.54 -7.71
N ILE A 358 -32.91 41.43 -8.65
CA ILE A 358 -31.89 42.48 -8.47
C ILE A 358 -32.31 43.46 -7.38
N GLU A 359 -33.56 43.92 -7.39
CA GLU A 359 -34.10 44.83 -6.36
C GLU A 359 -34.02 44.22 -4.95
N GLU A 360 -34.42 42.96 -4.79
CA GLU A 360 -34.32 42.25 -3.51
C GLU A 360 -32.85 42.00 -3.09
N ALA A 361 -31.95 41.74 -4.04
CA ALA A 361 -30.53 41.59 -3.77
C ALA A 361 -29.87 42.92 -3.36
N GLU A 362 -30.26 44.04 -3.97
CA GLU A 362 -29.80 45.39 -3.60
C GLU A 362 -30.24 45.76 -2.18
N ILE A 363 -31.45 45.38 -1.75
CA ILE A 363 -31.90 45.56 -0.36
C ILE A 363 -31.02 44.75 0.61
N ILE A 364 -30.74 43.48 0.29
CA ILE A 364 -29.87 42.62 1.11
C ILE A 364 -28.46 43.22 1.19
N CYS A 365 -27.88 43.61 0.06
CA CYS A 365 -26.53 44.17 -0.03
C CYS A 365 -26.43 45.57 0.61
N GLY A 366 -27.47 46.41 0.51
CA GLY A 366 -27.48 47.76 1.07
C GLY A 366 -27.34 47.77 2.59
N SER A 367 -28.09 46.91 3.29
CA SER A 367 -27.95 46.76 4.75
C SER A 367 -26.56 46.31 5.20
N PHE A 368 -25.91 45.48 4.37
CA PHE A 368 -24.55 44.99 4.61
C PHE A 368 -23.50 46.08 4.36
N VAL A 369 -23.67 46.90 3.33
CA VAL A 369 -22.77 48.03 3.01
C VAL A 369 -22.74 49.03 4.15
N GLU A 370 -23.90 49.40 4.72
CA GLU A 370 -23.96 50.31 5.87
C GLU A 370 -23.21 49.74 7.08
N LYS A 371 -23.43 48.46 7.39
CA LYS A 371 -22.69 47.77 8.46
C LYS A 371 -21.19 47.71 8.18
N CYS A 372 -20.77 47.59 6.92
CA CYS A 372 -19.35 47.62 6.56
C CYS A 372 -18.75 49.01 6.74
N PHE A 373 -19.47 50.09 6.46
CA PHE A 373 -19.01 51.45 6.75
C PHE A 373 -18.85 51.69 8.26
N GLU A 374 -19.82 51.26 9.08
CA GLU A 374 -19.73 51.35 10.55
C GLU A 374 -18.51 50.62 11.10
N ASN A 375 -18.20 49.45 10.53
CA ASN A 375 -17.06 48.61 10.95
C ASN A 375 -15.75 48.94 10.21
N LYS A 376 -15.69 50.03 9.43
CA LYS A 376 -14.53 50.44 8.60
C LYS A 376 -14.00 49.33 7.68
N LYS A 377 -14.87 48.44 7.17
CA LYS A 377 -14.50 47.32 6.27
C LYS A 377 -14.47 47.75 4.81
N LEU A 378 -13.61 48.72 4.49
CA LEU A 378 -13.55 49.38 3.17
C LEU A 378 -13.25 48.40 2.01
N ALA A 379 -12.35 47.43 2.23
CA ALA A 379 -11.98 46.42 1.22
C ALA A 379 -13.14 45.49 0.84
N THR A 380 -14.02 45.18 1.79
CA THR A 380 -15.20 44.32 1.56
C THR A 380 -16.24 45.04 0.69
N ILE A 381 -16.41 46.35 0.90
CA ILE A 381 -17.30 47.20 0.09
C ILE A 381 -16.78 47.29 -1.34
N ALA A 382 -15.50 47.65 -1.52
CA ALA A 382 -14.88 47.75 -2.84
C ALA A 382 -14.95 46.43 -3.61
N GLY A 383 -14.63 45.30 -2.95
CA GLY A 383 -14.70 43.98 -3.56
C GLY A 383 -16.11 43.59 -4.02
N MET A 384 -17.15 43.91 -3.24
CA MET A 384 -18.54 43.62 -3.62
C MET A 384 -18.98 44.42 -4.85
N LEU A 385 -18.73 45.74 -4.85
CA LEU A 385 -19.13 46.65 -5.94
C LEU A 385 -18.51 46.25 -7.28
N THR A 386 -17.26 45.81 -7.28
CA THR A 386 -16.58 45.32 -8.49
C THR A 386 -17.12 43.97 -8.97
N SER A 387 -17.54 43.11 -8.05
CA SER A 387 -17.85 41.70 -8.36
C SER A 387 -19.27 41.46 -8.79
N PHE A 388 -20.21 42.26 -8.28
CA PHE A 388 -21.63 42.10 -8.58
C PHE A 388 -22.02 43.10 -9.68
N SER A 389 -21.65 42.75 -10.91
CA SER A 389 -21.93 43.55 -12.11
C SER A 389 -23.42 43.78 -12.36
N PHE A 390 -24.28 42.91 -11.84
CA PHE A 390 -25.74 43.02 -11.93
C PHE A 390 -26.34 44.15 -11.08
N LEU A 391 -25.59 44.71 -10.12
CA LEU A 391 -26.03 45.86 -9.33
C LEU A 391 -26.14 47.09 -10.23
N ARG A 392 -27.21 47.86 -10.05
CA ARG A 392 -27.49 49.04 -10.87
C ARG A 392 -26.59 50.22 -10.46
N GLU A 393 -26.34 51.13 -11.41
CA GLU A 393 -25.42 52.26 -11.21
C GLU A 393 -25.95 53.31 -10.20
N ASP A 394 -27.27 53.46 -10.10
CA ASP A 394 -27.93 54.27 -9.08
C ASP A 394 -27.72 53.73 -7.66
N PHE A 395 -27.51 52.42 -7.51
CA PHE A 395 -27.09 51.81 -6.25
C PHE A 395 -25.59 52.00 -5.97
N LYS A 396 -24.71 51.84 -6.98
CA LYS A 396 -23.24 51.88 -6.79
C LYS A 396 -22.71 53.29 -6.51
N ARG A 397 -23.17 54.29 -7.27
CA ARG A 397 -22.57 55.63 -7.28
C ARG A 397 -22.54 56.32 -5.90
N PRO A 398 -23.62 56.35 -5.10
CA PRO A 398 -23.59 56.96 -3.77
C PRO A 398 -22.62 56.28 -2.79
N ILE A 399 -22.40 54.97 -2.95
CA ILE A 399 -21.49 54.18 -2.11
C ILE A 399 -20.04 54.56 -2.42
N VAL A 400 -19.69 54.72 -3.70
CA VAL A 400 -18.34 55.10 -4.14
C VAL A 400 -17.98 56.52 -3.69
N GLU A 401 -18.91 57.47 -3.81
CA GLU A 401 -18.71 58.86 -3.37
C GLU A 401 -18.40 58.95 -1.86
N ARG A 402 -19.01 58.08 -1.04
CA ARG A 402 -18.72 57.97 0.40
C ARG A 402 -17.43 57.20 0.71
N LEU A 403 -17.06 56.22 -0.12
CA LEU A 403 -15.88 55.36 0.05
C LEU A 403 -14.56 56.11 -0.22
N PHE A 404 -14.55 57.00 -1.22
CA PHE A 404 -13.36 57.72 -1.69
C PHE A 404 -12.53 58.43 -0.59
N PRO A 405 -13.09 59.34 0.23
CA PRO A 405 -12.31 60.06 1.24
C PRO A 405 -11.74 59.15 2.33
N LEU A 406 -12.47 58.09 2.71
CA LEU A 406 -12.05 57.12 3.73
C LEU A 406 -10.88 56.26 3.27
N VAL A 407 -10.87 55.90 1.99
CA VAL A 407 -9.76 55.16 1.38
C VAL A 407 -8.50 56.03 1.28
N ASN A 408 -8.63 57.32 0.95
CA ASN A 408 -7.48 58.23 0.93
C ASN A 408 -6.84 58.35 2.32
N GLU A 409 -7.66 58.53 3.36
CA GLU A 409 -7.20 58.62 4.76
C GLU A 409 -6.51 57.33 5.23
N GLU A 410 -7.11 56.16 4.97
CA GLU A 410 -6.56 54.85 5.36
C GLU A 410 -5.19 54.59 4.71
N LEU A 411 -5.06 54.87 3.41
CA LEU A 411 -3.83 54.62 2.66
C LEU A 411 -2.71 55.60 3.06
N CYS A 412 -3.02 56.89 3.22
CA CYS A 412 -2.02 57.88 3.64
C CYS A 412 -1.60 57.69 5.11
N GLY A 413 -2.54 57.35 6.00
CA GLY A 413 -2.26 57.08 7.42
C GLY A 413 -1.31 55.91 7.63
N LYS A 414 -1.47 54.84 6.84
CA LYS A 414 -0.56 53.67 6.83
C LYS A 414 0.88 54.02 6.48
N ILE A 415 1.10 54.94 5.53
CA ILE A 415 2.44 55.39 5.13
C ILE A 415 3.05 56.29 6.22
N HIS A 416 2.24 57.13 6.84
CA HIS A 416 2.69 57.99 7.95
C HIS A 416 3.13 57.15 9.16
N GLU A 417 2.33 56.15 9.54
CA GLU A 417 2.62 55.25 10.66
C GLU A 417 3.92 54.46 10.44
N ALA A 418 4.11 53.92 9.22
CA ALA A 418 5.34 53.23 8.85
C ALA A 418 6.57 54.15 8.94
N SER A 419 6.42 55.41 8.50
CA SER A 419 7.51 56.39 8.54
C SER A 419 7.91 56.76 9.97
N GLU A 420 6.96 56.85 10.91
CA GLU A 420 7.23 57.16 12.32
C GLU A 420 7.87 55.99 13.07
N LYS A 421 7.48 54.76 12.76
CA LYS A 421 7.99 53.55 13.43
C LYS A 421 9.34 53.07 12.91
N GLY A 422 9.81 53.61 11.78
CA GLY A 422 11.00 53.09 11.11
C GLY A 422 10.75 51.77 10.38
N ASP A 423 9.49 51.47 10.06
CA ASP A 423 9.06 50.26 9.35
C ASP A 423 8.96 50.51 7.84
N GLY A 424 9.10 49.45 7.02
CA GLY A 424 8.84 49.52 5.58
C GLY A 424 7.34 49.67 5.24
N TYR A 425 6.96 49.46 3.98
CA TYR A 425 5.54 49.42 3.62
C TYR A 425 4.78 48.37 4.46
N PRO A 426 3.55 48.67 4.91
CA PRO A 426 2.68 47.66 5.48
C PRO A 426 2.49 46.49 4.50
N TYR A 427 2.32 45.28 5.05
CA TYR A 427 2.10 44.07 4.25
C TYR A 427 0.98 44.26 3.21
N ASP A 428 1.25 43.89 1.95
CA ASP A 428 0.35 44.04 0.79
C ASP A 428 -0.23 45.45 0.60
N PHE A 429 0.56 46.51 0.86
CA PHE A 429 0.08 47.89 0.68
C PHE A 429 -0.35 48.18 -0.78
N ILE A 430 0.42 47.72 -1.76
CA ILE A 430 0.11 47.93 -3.19
C ILE A 430 -1.14 47.17 -3.61
N GLY A 431 -1.30 45.90 -3.21
CA GLY A 431 -2.53 45.16 -3.51
C GLY A 431 -3.72 45.77 -2.77
N THR A 432 -3.52 46.30 -1.56
CA THR A 432 -4.55 47.04 -0.82
C THR A 432 -4.95 48.32 -1.55
N TYR A 433 -3.99 49.12 -2.03
CA TYR A 433 -4.26 50.28 -2.89
C TYR A 433 -5.06 49.89 -4.13
N ARG A 434 -4.62 48.85 -4.86
CA ARG A 434 -5.29 48.39 -6.08
C ARG A 434 -6.73 47.96 -5.78
N ARG A 435 -6.95 47.16 -4.73
CA ARG A 435 -8.30 46.67 -4.34
C ARG A 435 -9.24 47.79 -3.93
N LEU A 436 -8.75 48.75 -3.14
CA LEU A 436 -9.59 49.83 -2.60
C LEU A 436 -9.95 50.88 -3.65
N THR A 437 -9.10 51.08 -4.66
CA THR A 437 -9.31 52.12 -5.68
C THR A 437 -9.99 51.62 -6.96
N VAL A 438 -10.23 50.31 -7.14
CA VAL A 438 -10.95 49.77 -8.31
C VAL A 438 -12.28 50.47 -8.61
N PRO A 439 -13.19 50.69 -7.63
CA PRO A 439 -14.48 51.31 -7.91
C PRO A 439 -14.42 52.82 -8.17
N MET A 440 -13.23 53.44 -8.09
CA MET A 440 -13.02 54.89 -8.24
C MET A 440 -12.68 55.28 -9.68
N ASP A 441 -12.95 56.55 -10.02
CA ASP A 441 -12.51 57.12 -11.29
C ASP A 441 -11.02 57.50 -11.29
N ASP A 442 -10.50 57.87 -12.46
CA ASP A 442 -9.07 58.14 -12.63
C ASP A 442 -8.64 59.46 -11.96
N ALA A 443 -9.52 60.45 -11.86
CA ALA A 443 -9.23 61.71 -11.17
C ALA A 443 -9.07 61.48 -9.65
N GLN A 444 -9.90 60.61 -9.06
CA GLN A 444 -9.81 60.19 -7.67
C GLN A 444 -8.51 59.42 -7.38
N LYS A 445 -8.10 58.52 -8.27
CA LYS A 445 -6.84 57.76 -8.13
C LYS A 445 -5.61 58.67 -8.13
N ASP A 446 -5.57 59.65 -9.02
CA ASP A 446 -4.44 60.56 -9.15
C ASP A 446 -4.19 61.42 -7.90
N ILE A 447 -5.27 61.81 -7.20
CA ILE A 447 -5.19 62.53 -5.91
C ILE A 447 -4.47 61.67 -4.87
N ILE A 448 -4.88 60.41 -4.71
CA ILE A 448 -4.30 59.47 -3.73
C ILE A 448 -2.81 59.21 -4.04
N ARG A 449 -2.46 58.99 -5.32
CA ARG A 449 -1.05 58.73 -5.73
C ARG A 449 -0.14 59.91 -5.42
N THR A 450 -0.61 61.14 -5.67
CA THR A 450 0.17 62.36 -5.46
C THR A 450 0.50 62.56 -3.98
N GLU A 451 -0.46 62.28 -3.09
CA GLU A 451 -0.29 62.45 -1.65
C GLU A 451 0.66 61.41 -1.04
N ILE A 452 0.56 60.13 -1.45
CA ILE A 452 1.51 59.07 -1.07
C ILE A 452 2.93 59.41 -1.53
N GLY A 453 3.09 59.87 -2.78
CA GLY A 453 4.39 60.26 -3.33
C GLY A 453 5.04 61.43 -2.58
N ARG A 454 4.26 62.33 -1.98
CA ARG A 454 4.79 63.42 -1.14
C ARG A 454 5.33 62.90 0.20
N LEU A 455 4.64 61.94 0.82
CA LEU A 455 5.04 61.37 2.11
C LEU A 455 6.37 60.61 2.01
N ILE A 456 6.57 59.85 0.94
CA ILE A 456 7.80 59.08 0.71
C ILE A 456 9.04 59.97 0.58
N ARG A 457 8.93 61.11 -0.13
CA ARG A 457 10.05 62.05 -0.31
C ARG A 457 10.56 62.67 0.99
N ASN A 458 9.70 62.76 2.00
CA ASN A 458 10.03 63.38 3.28
C ASN A 458 10.49 62.35 4.34
N SER A 459 10.56 61.06 3.99
CA SER A 459 10.99 60.00 4.90
C SER A 459 12.51 59.86 4.89
N ASN A 460 13.11 59.53 6.05
CA ASN A 460 14.51 59.11 6.18
C ASN A 460 14.65 57.58 6.30
N ASN A 461 13.55 56.84 6.14
CA ASN A 461 13.51 55.40 6.29
C ASN A 461 13.93 54.71 5.00
N PHE A 462 15.06 53.99 5.04
CA PHE A 462 15.62 53.27 3.90
C PHE A 462 14.60 52.34 3.23
N ASP A 463 13.81 51.59 4.01
CA ASP A 463 12.89 50.58 3.49
C ASP A 463 11.66 51.22 2.80
N LEU A 464 11.19 52.38 3.27
CA LEU A 464 10.09 53.14 2.63
C LEU A 464 10.50 53.86 1.36
N ILE A 465 11.71 54.44 1.36
CA ILE A 465 12.27 55.14 0.19
C ILE A 465 12.49 54.14 -0.94
N VAL A 466 13.07 52.98 -0.62
CA VAL A 466 13.38 51.91 -1.58
C VAL A 466 12.11 51.35 -2.24
N GLY A 467 11.01 51.14 -1.50
CA GLY A 467 9.72 50.75 -2.06
C GLY A 467 8.94 51.88 -2.75
N GLY A 468 9.51 53.10 -2.82
CA GLY A 468 8.88 54.32 -3.35
C GLY A 468 8.70 54.38 -4.87
N ALA A 469 9.22 53.41 -5.62
CA ALA A 469 9.34 53.47 -7.09
C ALA A 469 7.99 53.51 -7.85
N GLU A 470 6.88 53.15 -7.22
CA GLU A 470 5.50 53.24 -7.77
C GLU A 470 4.86 54.64 -7.61
N TRP A 471 5.51 55.51 -6.83
CA TRP A 471 4.99 56.82 -6.41
C TRP A 471 5.93 57.98 -6.76
N ILE A 472 7.25 57.72 -6.84
CA ILE A 472 8.30 58.69 -7.20
C ILE A 472 9.29 58.09 -8.20
N SER A 473 10.11 58.91 -8.85
CA SER A 473 10.93 58.43 -9.97
C SER A 473 12.13 57.56 -9.53
N PRO A 474 12.51 56.52 -10.30
CA PRO A 474 13.67 55.66 -10.03
C PRO A 474 14.99 56.39 -9.72
N LYS A 475 15.29 57.47 -10.46
CA LYS A 475 16.51 58.27 -10.23
C LYS A 475 16.52 58.98 -8.87
N GLU A 476 15.34 59.39 -8.42
CA GLU A 476 15.14 60.10 -7.15
C GLU A 476 15.34 59.14 -5.97
N VAL A 477 14.80 57.91 -6.06
CA VAL A 477 15.02 56.85 -5.06
C VAL A 477 16.50 56.50 -4.89
N LEU A 478 17.25 56.36 -5.99
CA LEU A 478 18.69 56.05 -5.93
C LEU A 478 19.53 57.17 -5.31
N SER A 479 19.12 58.44 -5.50
CA SER A 479 19.82 59.58 -4.91
C SER A 479 19.64 59.67 -3.39
N LEU A 480 18.49 59.23 -2.88
CA LEU A 480 18.15 59.24 -1.46
C LEU A 480 18.78 58.05 -0.69
N THR A 481 19.03 56.93 -1.36
CA THR A 481 19.49 55.67 -0.75
C THR A 481 21.01 55.50 -0.71
N ARG A 482 21.75 56.07 -1.67
CA ARG A 482 23.22 55.94 -1.80
C ARG A 482 24.01 56.33 -0.53
N PRO A 483 23.75 57.47 0.15
CA PRO A 483 24.50 57.85 1.35
C PRO A 483 24.30 56.91 2.56
N ILE A 484 23.17 56.20 2.59
CA ILE A 484 22.82 55.25 3.66
C ILE A 484 23.60 53.94 3.47
N MET A 485 23.73 53.46 2.23
CA MET A 485 24.42 52.20 1.90
C MET A 485 25.93 52.23 2.16
N GLU A 486 26.59 53.34 1.85
CA GLU A 486 28.04 53.49 2.00
C GLU A 486 28.51 53.43 3.47
N ASN A 487 27.60 53.71 4.43
CA ASN A 487 27.90 53.77 5.86
C ASN A 487 27.46 52.53 6.65
N MET A 488 26.95 51.47 5.99
CA MET A 488 26.49 50.25 6.67
C MET A 488 27.63 49.46 7.31
N SER A 489 27.40 48.97 8.54
CA SER A 489 28.24 48.00 9.27
C SER A 489 27.86 46.55 8.95
N ILE A 490 28.67 45.58 9.40
CA ILE A 490 28.35 44.14 9.23
C ILE A 490 27.05 43.76 9.96
N THR A 491 26.75 44.42 11.08
CA THR A 491 25.49 44.27 11.83
C THR A 491 24.31 44.83 11.06
N ASP A 492 24.48 45.98 10.38
CA ASP A 492 23.42 46.58 9.55
C ASP A 492 23.11 45.71 8.34
N ILE A 493 24.14 45.13 7.72
CA ILE A 493 24.01 44.15 6.64
C ILE A 493 23.32 42.89 7.17
N SER A 494 23.74 42.34 8.32
CA SER A 494 23.08 41.17 8.91
C SER A 494 21.62 41.44 9.24
N ASN A 495 21.26 42.62 9.76
CA ASN A 495 19.88 43.00 10.05
C ASN A 495 19.05 43.18 8.78
N PHE A 496 19.64 43.75 7.73
CA PHE A 496 19.03 43.80 6.39
C PHE A 496 18.76 42.39 5.83
N LEU A 497 19.73 41.47 5.93
CA LEU A 497 19.60 40.08 5.48
C LEU A 497 18.66 39.25 6.38
N ASN A 498 18.54 39.56 7.67
CA ASN A 498 17.55 38.91 8.55
C ASN A 498 16.12 39.29 8.17
N ARG A 499 15.88 40.54 7.74
CA ARG A 499 14.57 40.98 7.22
C ARG A 499 14.20 40.35 5.87
N TYR A 500 15.17 39.75 5.18
CA TYR A 500 14.97 38.98 3.95
C TYR A 500 14.40 37.57 4.19
N ARG A 501 14.41 37.04 5.43
CA ARG A 501 13.84 35.72 5.75
C ARG A 501 12.98 35.72 7.02
N VAL A 502 11.69 35.48 6.85
CA VAL A 502 10.83 34.92 7.91
C VAL A 502 10.26 33.59 7.39
N ASP A 503 10.66 32.49 8.03
CA ASP A 503 10.02 31.17 8.02
C ASP A 503 9.56 30.60 6.67
N GLY A 504 10.53 30.33 5.78
CA GLY A 504 10.30 29.41 4.65
C GLY A 504 9.42 29.94 3.52
N ASN A 505 8.98 31.20 3.57
CA ASN A 505 8.37 31.90 2.45
C ASN A 505 9.36 32.95 1.92
N PRO A 506 9.69 32.99 0.61
CA PRO A 506 10.84 33.76 0.14
C PRO A 506 10.65 35.27 0.09
N PHE A 507 9.50 35.82 0.49
CA PHE A 507 9.16 37.19 0.16
C PHE A 507 8.44 37.89 1.30
N ASN A 508 9.06 38.96 1.81
CA ASN A 508 8.30 40.11 2.24
C ASN A 508 7.91 40.88 0.97
N ASP A 509 6.63 41.23 0.78
CA ASP A 509 6.10 41.89 -0.44
C ASP A 509 6.88 43.16 -0.84
N GLY A 510 7.55 43.80 0.12
CA GLY A 510 8.39 44.97 -0.11
C GLY A 510 9.67 44.70 -0.91
N PHE A 511 10.22 43.47 -0.91
CA PHE A 511 11.49 43.16 -1.60
C PHE A 511 11.29 42.62 -3.03
N VAL A 512 10.19 41.92 -3.32
CA VAL A 512 9.78 41.58 -4.69
C VAL A 512 9.64 42.86 -5.53
N GLN A 513 9.13 43.92 -4.91
CA GLN A 513 9.04 45.23 -5.53
C GLN A 513 10.40 45.88 -5.78
N ILE A 514 11.46 45.49 -5.08
CA ILE A 514 12.83 45.98 -5.29
C ILE A 514 13.47 45.24 -6.45
N GLU A 515 13.38 43.90 -6.49
CA GLU A 515 13.89 43.09 -7.61
C GLU A 515 13.23 43.46 -8.95
N ASP A 516 11.91 43.73 -8.95
CA ASP A 516 11.16 44.12 -10.15
C ASP A 516 11.20 45.64 -10.44
N SER A 517 11.81 46.45 -9.57
CA SER A 517 11.96 47.88 -9.81
C SER A 517 13.10 48.18 -10.76
N ALA A 518 13.00 49.32 -11.47
CA ALA A 518 14.07 49.83 -12.33
C ALA A 518 15.41 50.13 -11.61
N ILE A 519 15.49 49.95 -10.29
CA ILE A 519 16.63 50.30 -9.42
C ILE A 519 17.20 49.10 -8.65
N GLY A 520 16.52 47.95 -8.64
CA GLY A 520 16.88 46.79 -7.82
C GLY A 520 18.30 46.29 -8.04
N GLY A 521 18.71 46.18 -9.31
CA GLY A 521 20.04 45.71 -9.67
C GLY A 521 21.19 46.61 -9.20
N GLU A 522 20.97 47.92 -9.06
CA GLU A 522 21.99 48.84 -8.53
C GLU A 522 22.08 48.76 -6.99
N LEU A 523 20.95 48.64 -6.30
CA LEU A 523 20.89 48.51 -4.85
C LEU A 523 21.55 47.21 -4.37
N GLN A 524 21.21 46.09 -5.03
CA GLN A 524 21.73 44.76 -4.76
C GLN A 524 23.25 44.70 -4.92
N ARG A 525 23.78 45.31 -6.00
CA ARG A 525 25.22 45.38 -6.27
C ARG A 525 25.98 46.15 -5.18
N GLY A 526 25.44 47.29 -4.72
CA GLY A 526 26.08 48.10 -3.69
C GLY A 526 26.13 47.43 -2.31
N ILE A 527 25.05 46.75 -1.90
CA ILE A 527 25.00 46.01 -0.63
C ILE A 527 25.93 44.80 -0.66
N CYS A 528 25.93 44.04 -1.76
CA CYS A 528 26.81 42.87 -1.90
C CYS A 528 28.29 43.29 -1.87
N GLN A 529 28.68 44.32 -2.61
CA GLN A 529 30.05 44.83 -2.61
C GLN A 529 30.53 45.16 -1.19
N ARG A 530 29.75 45.94 -0.44
CA ARG A 530 30.06 46.31 0.94
C ARG A 530 30.14 45.10 1.87
N GLY A 531 29.23 44.14 1.71
CA GLY A 531 29.21 42.90 2.50
C GLY A 531 30.44 42.02 2.28
N PHE A 532 30.82 41.76 1.02
CA PHE A 532 32.01 40.99 0.70
C PHE A 532 33.30 41.68 1.16
N ASP A 533 33.39 43.01 1.05
CA ASP A 533 34.56 43.76 1.52
C ASP A 533 34.73 43.69 3.04
N LEU A 534 33.63 43.69 3.81
CA LEU A 534 33.68 43.49 5.26
C LEU A 534 34.06 42.05 5.63
N LEU A 535 33.57 41.05 4.91
CA LEU A 535 33.84 39.63 5.17
C LEU A 535 35.28 39.19 4.89
N LYS A 536 36.02 39.89 4.02
CA LYS A 536 37.44 39.56 3.70
C LYS A 536 38.33 39.48 4.93
N SER A 537 38.02 40.25 5.97
CA SER A 537 38.82 40.38 7.21
C SER A 537 38.38 39.47 8.38
N CYS A 538 37.31 38.68 8.21
CA CYS A 538 36.71 37.87 9.27
C CYS A 538 37.10 36.38 9.19
N GLU A 539 37.16 35.69 10.33
CA GLU A 539 37.38 34.24 10.41
C GLU A 539 36.08 33.43 10.18
N LEU A 540 36.19 32.23 9.59
CA LEU A 540 35.12 31.22 9.50
C LEU A 540 35.21 30.32 10.75
N PRO A 541 34.10 30.01 11.46
CA PRO A 541 32.76 29.75 10.94
C PRO A 541 31.65 30.72 11.38
N GLU A 542 31.94 31.78 12.15
CA GLU A 542 30.93 32.66 12.76
C GLU A 542 30.07 33.43 11.73
N ASN A 543 30.55 33.55 10.50
CA ASN A 543 29.93 34.37 9.44
C ASN A 543 29.32 33.56 8.28
N LEU A 544 29.23 32.23 8.41
CA LEU A 544 28.63 31.34 7.39
C LEU A 544 27.21 31.77 7.00
N TYR A 545 26.46 32.28 7.97
CA TYR A 545 25.11 32.79 7.78
C TYR A 545 25.05 34.01 6.85
N ILE A 546 25.91 35.00 7.10
CA ILE A 546 25.97 36.24 6.31
C ILE A 546 26.44 35.94 4.89
N LEU A 547 27.46 35.08 4.76
CA LEU A 547 27.99 34.65 3.47
C LEU A 547 26.92 33.95 2.61
N SER A 548 26.17 33.01 3.17
CA SER A 548 25.10 32.30 2.47
C SER A 548 24.06 33.26 1.88
N ASN A 549 23.67 34.28 2.66
CA ASN A 549 22.64 35.24 2.27
C ASN A 549 23.16 36.26 1.24
N LEU A 550 24.42 36.69 1.34
CA LEU A 550 25.05 37.54 0.32
C LEU A 550 25.19 36.81 -1.03
N VAL A 551 25.53 35.51 -1.01
CA VAL A 551 25.60 34.68 -2.22
C VAL A 551 24.23 34.56 -2.89
N SER A 552 23.14 34.40 -2.12
CA SER A 552 21.79 34.37 -2.70
C SER A 552 21.35 35.69 -3.34
N LEU A 553 21.95 36.82 -2.94
CA LEU A 553 21.68 38.13 -3.49
C LEU A 553 22.54 38.46 -4.72
N LEU A 554 23.37 37.56 -5.24
CA LEU A 554 24.17 37.84 -6.42
C LEU A 554 23.54 37.23 -7.68
N PRO A 555 23.48 37.96 -8.81
CA PRO A 555 23.25 37.32 -10.10
C PRO A 555 24.36 36.29 -10.34
N ASP A 556 23.97 35.08 -10.76
CA ASP A 556 24.81 33.88 -10.89
C ASP A 556 25.36 33.27 -9.57
N GLY A 557 24.90 33.76 -8.41
CA GLY A 557 25.18 33.20 -7.09
C GLY A 557 26.67 33.04 -6.80
N VAL A 558 27.11 31.80 -6.54
CA VAL A 558 28.52 31.46 -6.26
C VAL A 558 29.45 31.81 -7.43
N ASN A 559 28.93 31.87 -8.67
CA ASN A 559 29.75 32.12 -9.86
C ASN A 559 30.04 33.61 -10.11
N ASN A 560 29.42 34.50 -9.34
CA ASN A 560 29.60 35.95 -9.46
C ASN A 560 31.06 36.35 -9.16
N PRO A 561 31.62 37.35 -9.88
CA PRO A 561 33.00 37.82 -9.66
C PRO A 561 33.33 38.18 -8.20
N LEU A 562 32.38 38.77 -7.46
CA LEU A 562 32.59 39.15 -6.06
C LEU A 562 32.76 37.95 -5.13
N CYS A 563 31.98 36.90 -5.37
CA CYS A 563 32.08 35.66 -4.60
C CYS A 563 33.37 34.90 -4.96
N LYS A 564 33.75 34.87 -6.25
CA LYS A 564 35.02 34.27 -6.69
C LYS A 564 36.24 34.94 -6.06
N GLU A 565 36.29 36.27 -6.11
CA GLU A 565 37.38 37.03 -5.47
C GLU A 565 37.47 36.74 -3.97
N TYR A 566 36.33 36.59 -3.28
CA TYR A 566 36.30 36.19 -1.87
C TYR A 566 36.81 34.76 -1.65
N LEU A 567 36.33 33.79 -2.43
CA LEU A 567 36.72 32.37 -2.31
C LEU A 567 38.22 32.16 -2.58
N ASP A 568 38.81 32.91 -3.51
CA ASP A 568 40.24 32.86 -3.83
C ASP A 568 41.14 33.30 -2.65
N THR A 569 40.59 34.00 -1.66
CA THR A 569 41.31 34.40 -0.44
C THR A 569 41.24 33.38 0.71
N ARG A 570 40.51 32.28 0.56
CA ARG A 570 40.21 31.33 1.65
C ARG A 570 41.17 30.13 1.68
N SER A 571 41.35 29.54 2.86
CA SER A 571 42.24 28.38 3.06
C SER A 571 41.59 27.06 2.60
N LYS A 572 42.40 25.99 2.45
CA LYS A 572 41.91 24.63 2.14
C LYS A 572 40.87 24.14 3.15
N SER A 573 41.06 24.42 4.44
CA SER A 573 40.13 24.04 5.52
C SER A 573 38.79 24.76 5.41
N ASP A 574 38.83 26.04 5.03
CA ASP A 574 37.63 26.86 4.84
C ASP A 574 36.81 26.36 3.66
N LEU A 575 37.46 26.08 2.52
CA LEU A 575 36.78 25.58 1.32
C LEU A 575 36.12 24.21 1.57
N LEU A 576 36.76 23.31 2.32
CA LEU A 576 36.15 22.02 2.71
C LEU A 576 34.93 22.22 3.62
N THR A 577 34.98 23.16 4.55
CA THR A 577 33.86 23.49 5.45
C THR A 577 32.69 24.11 4.68
N LEU A 578 32.96 25.02 3.74
CA LEU A 578 31.95 25.63 2.88
C LEU A 578 31.26 24.59 1.98
N TYR A 579 32.03 23.62 1.48
CA TYR A 579 31.52 22.53 0.64
C TYR A 579 30.64 21.54 1.41
N ASP A 580 31.08 21.08 2.59
CA ASP A 580 30.28 20.18 3.46
C ASP A 580 28.95 20.83 3.89
N ARG A 581 28.93 22.15 4.08
CA ARG A 581 27.72 22.93 4.38
C ARG A 581 26.87 23.28 3.16
N GLY A 582 27.27 22.87 1.95
CA GLY A 582 26.52 23.09 0.71
C GLY A 582 26.52 24.53 0.18
N LEU A 583 27.43 25.38 0.63
CA LEU A 583 27.51 26.79 0.20
C LEU A 583 28.28 26.97 -1.12
N ILE A 584 29.18 26.04 -1.43
CA ILE A 584 29.84 25.95 -2.73
C ILE A 584 29.58 24.58 -3.33
N SER A 585 29.38 24.53 -4.64
CA SER A 585 29.02 23.31 -5.38
C SER A 585 30.20 22.59 -6.01
N SER A 586 31.41 23.16 -5.94
CA SER A 586 32.63 22.56 -6.50
C SER A 586 33.85 22.85 -5.62
N LEU A 587 34.80 21.90 -5.61
CA LEU A 587 36.11 22.05 -4.99
C LEU A 587 37.18 22.17 -6.07
N PRO A 588 38.30 22.87 -5.81
CA PRO A 588 39.49 22.78 -6.65
C PRO A 588 39.93 21.33 -6.85
N SER A 589 40.30 20.96 -8.10
CA SER A 589 40.67 19.59 -8.46
C SER A 589 41.78 19.01 -7.58
N SER A 590 42.74 19.83 -7.12
CA SER A 590 43.83 19.40 -6.23
C SER A 590 43.32 18.94 -4.86
N ILE A 591 42.33 19.63 -4.28
CA ILE A 591 41.74 19.26 -2.99
C ILE A 591 40.95 17.96 -3.11
N LEU A 592 40.20 17.81 -4.21
CA LEU A 592 39.44 16.58 -4.45
C LEU A 592 40.36 15.37 -4.71
N GLU A 593 41.47 15.56 -5.43
CA GLU A 593 42.50 14.53 -5.60
C GLU A 593 43.09 14.07 -4.25
N ASP A 594 43.39 15.00 -3.33
CA ASP A 594 43.87 14.66 -1.99
C ASP A 594 42.84 13.79 -1.24
N VAL A 595 41.56 14.20 -1.24
CA VAL A 595 40.47 13.45 -0.59
C VAL A 595 40.33 12.05 -1.19
N VAL A 596 40.39 11.94 -2.53
CA VAL A 596 40.34 10.64 -3.21
C VAL A 596 41.55 9.80 -2.87
N ASN A 597 42.74 10.37 -2.67
CA ASN A 597 43.96 9.66 -2.30
C ASN A 597 43.96 9.15 -0.85
N GLU A 598 43.23 9.79 0.05
CA GLU A 598 43.09 9.38 1.45
C GLU A 598 42.16 8.17 1.65
N ILE A 599 41.32 7.82 0.66
CA ILE A 599 40.42 6.66 0.77
C ILE A 599 41.26 5.38 0.92
N SER A 600 41.02 4.63 1.98
CA SER A 600 41.70 3.36 2.28
C SER A 600 40.69 2.27 2.65
N LEU A 601 41.14 1.01 2.63
CA LEU A 601 40.30 -0.14 3.02
C LEU A 601 40.04 -0.18 4.53
N ASP A 602 40.96 0.35 5.35
CA ASP A 602 40.86 0.35 6.82
C ASP A 602 39.70 1.20 7.34
N SER A 603 39.20 2.12 6.50
CA SER A 603 38.08 2.99 6.84
C SER A 603 36.70 2.34 6.63
N LEU A 604 36.63 1.08 6.20
CA LEU A 604 35.37 0.39 5.89
C LEU A 604 34.88 -0.51 7.03
N LEU A 605 33.55 -0.65 7.13
CA LEU A 605 32.89 -1.40 8.21
C LEU A 605 33.12 -2.92 8.18
N ALA A 606 33.54 -3.48 7.04
CA ALA A 606 33.77 -4.91 6.86
C ALA A 606 35.00 -5.17 5.98
N PRO A 607 35.78 -6.24 6.25
CA PRO A 607 36.93 -6.61 5.44
C PRO A 607 36.48 -7.02 4.03
N HIS A 608 37.32 -6.74 3.04
CA HIS A 608 37.00 -6.96 1.61
C HIS A 608 36.76 -8.42 1.24
N THR A 609 37.34 -9.36 1.99
CA THR A 609 37.10 -10.80 1.84
C THR A 609 35.67 -11.20 2.20
N ARG A 610 34.89 -10.33 2.85
CA ARG A 610 33.49 -10.56 3.25
C ARG A 610 32.48 -9.65 2.53
N TRP A 611 32.87 -8.97 1.46
CA TRP A 611 31.94 -8.16 0.67
C TRP A 611 31.06 -9.05 -0.22
N TYR A 612 29.92 -9.48 0.32
CA TYR A 612 28.84 -10.15 -0.43
C TYR A 612 27.80 -9.17 -1.00
N ASP A 613 27.91 -7.91 -0.60
CA ASP A 613 27.17 -6.76 -1.11
C ASP A 613 28.16 -5.64 -1.47
N LYS A 614 27.71 -4.61 -2.19
CA LYS A 614 28.58 -3.49 -2.58
C LYS A 614 29.18 -2.79 -1.35
N PRO A 615 30.47 -2.45 -1.34
CA PRO A 615 31.07 -1.70 -0.24
C PRO A 615 30.48 -0.30 -0.13
N ILE A 616 30.30 0.19 1.10
CA ILE A 616 29.73 1.51 1.39
C ILE A 616 30.70 2.27 2.30
N LEU A 617 31.00 3.51 1.93
CA LEU A 617 31.79 4.41 2.79
C LEU A 617 30.99 4.75 4.08
N PRO A 618 31.66 4.82 5.24
CA PRO A 618 31.02 5.26 6.47
C PRO A 618 30.47 6.69 6.32
N ASP A 619 29.43 7.01 7.07
CA ASP A 619 28.87 8.37 7.09
C ASP A 619 29.90 9.35 7.66
N GLY A 620 30.12 10.47 6.96
CA GLY A 620 31.11 11.47 7.33
C GLY A 620 31.48 12.44 6.19
N PRO A 621 32.38 13.40 6.45
CA PRO A 621 32.73 14.47 5.51
C PRO A 621 33.24 13.93 4.16
N VAL A 622 34.05 12.87 4.18
CA VAL A 622 34.61 12.25 2.97
C VAL A 622 33.49 11.71 2.06
N LYS A 623 32.47 11.05 2.62
CA LYS A 623 31.32 10.55 1.87
C LYS A 623 30.51 11.69 1.27
N ASN A 624 30.25 12.75 2.03
CA ASN A 624 29.54 13.95 1.55
C ASN A 624 30.29 14.62 0.40
N ILE A 625 31.61 14.76 0.52
CA ILE A 625 32.47 15.34 -0.52
C ILE A 625 32.37 14.51 -1.81
N ILE A 626 32.54 13.19 -1.69
CA ILE A 626 32.53 12.27 -2.83
C ILE A 626 31.18 12.23 -3.54
N VAL A 627 30.06 12.17 -2.80
CA VAL A 627 28.71 12.11 -3.39
C VAL A 627 28.40 13.39 -4.19
N ASN A 628 28.84 14.55 -3.72
CA ASN A 628 28.50 15.84 -4.31
C ASN A 628 29.50 16.34 -5.36
N ALA A 629 30.68 15.72 -5.50
CA ALA A 629 31.80 16.21 -6.32
C ALA A 629 31.51 16.25 -7.84
N GLY A 630 30.34 15.76 -8.28
CA GLY A 630 29.90 15.83 -9.67
C GLY A 630 30.90 15.18 -10.62
N ASP A 631 31.14 15.80 -11.77
CA ASP A 631 32.01 15.25 -12.83
C ASP A 631 33.50 15.21 -12.47
N SER A 632 33.95 16.06 -11.55
CA SER A 632 35.35 16.16 -11.14
C SER A 632 35.84 14.91 -10.40
N LEU A 633 34.92 14.19 -9.74
CA LEU A 633 35.21 12.93 -9.05
C LEU A 633 35.75 11.86 -9.99
N PHE A 634 35.12 11.72 -11.17
CA PHE A 634 35.52 10.72 -12.16
C PHE A 634 36.98 10.91 -12.56
N TYR A 635 37.40 12.16 -12.79
CA TYR A 635 38.78 12.47 -13.16
C TYR A 635 39.77 12.24 -12.01
N ALA A 636 39.42 12.62 -10.77
CA ALA A 636 40.28 12.35 -9.61
C ALA A 636 40.48 10.85 -9.38
N ILE A 637 39.41 10.05 -9.48
CA ILE A 637 39.49 8.59 -9.34
C ILE A 637 40.32 7.96 -10.47
N THR A 638 40.09 8.33 -11.72
CA THR A 638 40.86 7.77 -12.86
C THR A 638 42.35 8.07 -12.75
N LYS A 639 42.74 9.25 -12.24
CA LYS A 639 44.13 9.59 -11.95
C LYS A 639 44.76 8.69 -10.89
N ARG A 640 44.04 8.43 -9.79
CA ARG A 640 44.48 7.50 -8.74
C ARG A 640 44.60 6.06 -9.28
N LEU A 641 43.62 5.59 -10.04
CA LEU A 641 43.64 4.25 -10.63
C LEU A 641 44.81 4.03 -11.61
N ASN A 642 45.19 5.04 -12.38
CA ASN A 642 46.35 4.95 -13.30
C ASN A 642 47.70 4.84 -12.58
N THR A 643 47.78 5.25 -11.32
CA THR A 643 49.02 5.25 -10.53
C THR A 643 49.05 4.18 -9.45
N LEU A 644 47.90 3.58 -9.13
CA LEU A 644 47.78 2.53 -8.12
C LEU A 644 48.37 1.20 -8.63
N PRO A 645 49.38 0.62 -7.95
CA PRO A 645 49.91 -0.69 -8.32
C PRO A 645 48.87 -1.78 -8.01
N LEU A 646 48.41 -2.50 -9.03
CA LEU A 646 47.37 -3.52 -8.94
C LEU A 646 47.92 -4.87 -8.47
N THR A 647 48.44 -4.89 -7.24
CA THR A 647 48.77 -6.10 -6.48
C THR A 647 47.52 -6.68 -5.83
N GLU A 648 47.61 -7.91 -5.30
CA GLU A 648 46.52 -8.60 -4.60
C GLU A 648 45.89 -7.73 -3.49
N ASP A 649 46.71 -7.07 -2.66
CA ASP A 649 46.24 -6.19 -1.58
C ASP A 649 45.52 -4.92 -2.06
N ASN A 650 45.84 -4.42 -3.26
CA ASN A 650 45.32 -3.16 -3.79
C ASN A 650 44.13 -3.34 -4.73
N ILE A 651 43.88 -4.55 -5.24
CA ILE A 651 42.73 -4.83 -6.11
C ILE A 651 41.39 -4.52 -5.43
N PRO A 652 41.15 -4.87 -4.14
CA PRO A 652 39.93 -4.48 -3.46
C PRO A 652 39.75 -2.95 -3.35
N LEU A 653 40.85 -2.21 -3.14
CA LEU A 653 40.83 -0.74 -3.14
C LEU A 653 40.50 -0.19 -4.53
N ALA A 654 41.06 -0.78 -5.60
CA ALA A 654 40.72 -0.43 -6.96
C ALA A 654 39.23 -0.68 -7.26
N ILE A 655 38.66 -1.79 -6.78
CA ILE A 655 37.22 -2.09 -6.92
C ILE A 655 36.37 -1.04 -6.18
N LEU A 656 36.73 -0.67 -4.95
CA LEU A 656 36.06 0.39 -4.21
C LEU A 656 36.09 1.72 -5.01
N LEU A 657 37.26 2.12 -5.48
CA LEU A 657 37.44 3.34 -6.27
C LEU A 657 36.61 3.32 -7.56
N ILE A 658 36.56 2.18 -8.25
CA ILE A 658 35.72 2.02 -9.44
C ILE A 658 34.25 2.17 -9.07
N GLU A 659 33.73 1.46 -8.06
CA GLU A 659 32.32 1.61 -7.63
C GLU A 659 31.96 3.07 -7.29
N LEU A 660 32.88 3.82 -6.68
CA LEU A 660 32.69 5.23 -6.35
C LEU A 660 32.57 6.15 -7.57
N MET A 661 32.95 5.75 -8.79
CA MET A 661 32.77 6.60 -9.97
C MET A 661 31.29 6.89 -10.30
N GLN A 662 30.35 6.08 -9.82
CA GLN A 662 28.90 6.28 -10.00
C GLN A 662 28.18 6.80 -8.75
N VAL A 663 28.91 7.10 -7.67
CA VAL A 663 28.31 7.45 -6.38
C VAL A 663 27.47 8.74 -6.43
N ASN A 664 27.77 9.62 -7.39
CA ASN A 664 27.03 10.85 -7.65
C ASN A 664 25.72 10.64 -8.46
N LYS A 665 25.40 9.39 -8.82
CA LYS A 665 24.13 9.07 -9.48
C LYS A 665 22.98 9.22 -8.48
N SER A 666 22.17 10.26 -8.64
CA SER A 666 20.94 10.46 -7.88
C SER A 666 19.97 9.27 -8.06
N LYS A 667 19.31 8.88 -6.96
CA LYS A 667 18.32 7.80 -6.95
C LYS A 667 16.94 8.25 -7.44
N ASP A 668 16.69 9.55 -7.47
CA ASP A 668 15.37 10.15 -7.76
C ASP A 668 15.29 10.77 -9.17
N MET A 669 16.20 10.42 -10.07
CA MET A 669 16.20 10.93 -11.45
C MET A 669 14.98 10.42 -12.24
N GLU A 670 14.36 11.31 -13.02
CA GLU A 670 13.36 10.91 -14.00
C GLU A 670 13.99 10.09 -15.14
N TYR A 671 13.18 9.36 -15.91
CA TYR A 671 13.67 8.43 -16.94
C TYR A 671 14.66 9.07 -17.93
N TRP A 672 14.38 10.28 -18.42
CA TRP A 672 15.23 10.97 -19.39
C TRP A 672 16.54 11.47 -18.79
N GLU A 673 16.50 11.93 -17.54
CA GLU A 673 17.69 12.33 -16.79
C GLU A 673 18.61 11.13 -16.55
N ASN A 674 18.06 10.01 -16.07
CA ASN A 674 18.80 8.76 -15.89
C ASN A 674 19.41 8.29 -17.21
N ARG A 675 18.64 8.31 -18.31
CA ARG A 675 19.12 7.91 -19.63
C ARG A 675 20.26 8.80 -20.14
N ASN A 676 20.16 10.12 -19.96
CA ASN A 676 21.20 11.06 -20.38
C ASN A 676 22.45 10.90 -19.52
N TRP A 677 22.29 10.76 -18.21
CA TRP A 677 23.38 10.48 -17.29
C TRP A 677 24.10 9.18 -17.64
N GLU A 678 23.37 8.08 -17.89
CA GLU A 678 23.96 6.80 -18.27
C GLU A 678 24.74 6.88 -19.58
N LYS A 679 24.22 7.61 -20.58
CA LYS A 679 24.96 7.86 -21.83
C LYS A 679 26.25 8.64 -21.57
N ALA A 680 26.19 9.71 -20.79
CA ALA A 680 27.37 10.53 -20.47
C ALA A 680 28.41 9.73 -19.67
N PHE A 681 27.98 8.97 -18.68
CA PHE A 681 28.84 8.10 -17.89
C PHE A 681 29.49 7.01 -18.76
N THR A 682 28.71 6.34 -19.62
CA THR A 682 29.22 5.29 -20.52
C THR A 682 30.27 5.87 -21.49
N ALA A 683 30.07 7.08 -22.00
CA ALA A 683 31.05 7.76 -22.86
C ALA A 683 32.36 8.05 -22.11
N LYS A 684 32.29 8.56 -20.87
CA LYS A 684 33.47 8.80 -20.01
C LYS A 684 34.22 7.52 -19.70
N LEU A 685 33.49 6.47 -19.30
CA LEU A 685 34.06 5.15 -19.00
C LEU A 685 34.74 4.54 -20.23
N THR A 686 34.14 4.66 -21.41
CA THR A 686 34.71 4.15 -22.67
C THR A 686 35.97 4.92 -23.05
N SER A 687 35.96 6.25 -22.91
CA SER A 687 37.14 7.11 -23.14
C SER A 687 38.29 6.75 -22.19
N PHE A 688 38.01 6.58 -20.89
CA PHE A 688 39.02 6.13 -19.93
C PHE A 688 39.59 4.75 -20.29
N ARG A 689 38.72 3.81 -20.66
CA ARG A 689 39.10 2.45 -21.05
C ARG A 689 40.02 2.40 -22.28
N GLN A 690 39.86 3.32 -23.25
CA GLN A 690 40.70 3.38 -24.45
C GLN A 690 42.17 3.67 -24.14
N ASN A 691 42.46 4.31 -23.00
CA ASN A 691 43.82 4.61 -22.56
C ASN A 691 44.47 3.49 -21.73
N ILE A 692 43.77 2.36 -21.55
CA ILE A 692 44.24 1.21 -20.76
C ILE A 692 44.49 0.04 -21.72
N ALA A 693 45.66 -0.59 -21.61
CA ALA A 693 46.01 -1.76 -22.41
C ALA A 693 45.05 -2.95 -22.13
N ASP A 694 44.73 -3.74 -23.16
CA ASP A 694 43.76 -4.83 -23.07
C ASP A 694 44.20 -5.99 -22.14
N ASP A 695 45.51 -6.10 -21.92
CA ASP A 695 46.16 -7.05 -21.01
C ASP A 695 46.34 -6.50 -19.57
N SER A 696 45.93 -5.26 -19.30
CA SER A 696 46.00 -4.67 -17.97
C SER A 696 44.91 -5.26 -17.04
N PRO A 697 45.24 -5.62 -15.77
CA PRO A 697 44.25 -5.96 -14.76
C PRO A 697 43.16 -4.88 -14.61
N LEU A 698 43.50 -3.59 -14.75
CA LEU A 698 42.55 -2.48 -14.62
C LEU A 698 41.40 -2.58 -15.64
N ALA A 699 41.69 -3.03 -16.86
CA ALA A 699 40.69 -3.23 -17.89
C ALA A 699 39.64 -4.28 -17.47
N VAL A 700 40.08 -5.36 -16.81
CA VAL A 700 39.22 -6.41 -16.24
C VAL A 700 38.41 -5.86 -15.07
N LEU A 701 39.01 -5.09 -14.16
CA LEU A 701 38.30 -4.52 -13.02
C LEU A 701 37.15 -3.59 -13.46
N LEU A 702 37.40 -2.70 -14.42
CA LEU A 702 36.37 -1.82 -15.00
C LEU A 702 35.24 -2.63 -15.66
N TRP A 703 35.60 -3.70 -16.37
CA TRP A 703 34.63 -4.60 -16.98
C TRP A 703 33.82 -5.36 -15.92
N ALA A 704 34.44 -5.84 -14.85
CA ALA A 704 33.78 -6.64 -13.83
C ALA A 704 32.75 -5.83 -13.01
N VAL A 705 33.02 -4.53 -12.80
CA VAL A 705 32.07 -3.65 -12.08
C VAL A 705 30.91 -3.21 -12.98
N TYR A 706 31.20 -2.76 -14.21
CA TYR A 706 30.21 -2.11 -15.08
C TYR A 706 29.68 -2.96 -16.23
N PHE A 707 30.44 -3.93 -16.72
CA PHE A 707 30.14 -4.76 -17.89
C PHE A 707 29.83 -3.98 -19.19
N GLN A 708 30.33 -2.75 -19.30
CA GLN A 708 30.18 -1.85 -20.45
C GLN A 708 31.43 -1.78 -21.33
N THR A 709 32.59 -2.21 -20.80
CA THR A 709 33.89 -2.17 -21.48
C THR A 709 34.26 -3.54 -22.08
N ARG A 710 35.41 -3.65 -22.75
CA ARG A 710 36.00 -4.94 -23.17
C ARG A 710 37.11 -5.34 -22.20
N ALA A 711 37.34 -6.64 -22.05
CA ALA A 711 38.42 -7.18 -21.23
C ALA A 711 38.93 -8.51 -21.80
N SER A 712 40.19 -8.84 -21.50
CA SER A 712 40.81 -10.11 -21.88
C SER A 712 40.39 -11.24 -20.95
N ASN A 713 39.97 -12.37 -21.53
CA ASN A 713 39.67 -13.59 -20.76
C ASN A 713 40.91 -14.12 -20.02
N THR A 714 42.10 -13.99 -20.61
CA THR A 714 43.35 -14.47 -20.00
C THR A 714 43.66 -13.73 -18.70
N VAL A 715 43.47 -12.41 -18.70
CA VAL A 715 43.70 -11.57 -17.51
C VAL A 715 42.59 -11.80 -16.49
N LEU A 716 41.35 -12.04 -16.94
CA LEU A 716 40.25 -12.39 -16.05
C LEU A 716 40.58 -13.63 -15.21
N THR A 717 41.11 -14.69 -15.83
CA THR A 717 41.55 -15.91 -15.13
C THR A 717 42.60 -15.64 -14.05
N GLN A 718 43.44 -14.62 -14.24
CA GLN A 718 44.52 -14.27 -13.30
C GLN A 718 44.06 -13.39 -12.14
N VAL A 719 42.97 -12.63 -12.32
CA VAL A 719 42.57 -11.57 -11.37
C VAL A 719 41.28 -11.92 -10.63
N LEU A 720 40.42 -12.81 -11.16
CA LEU A 720 39.09 -13.04 -10.60
C LEU A 720 39.10 -13.46 -9.12
N PHE A 721 40.00 -14.37 -8.73
CA PHE A 721 40.05 -14.86 -7.35
C PHE A 721 40.43 -13.77 -6.34
N MET A 722 41.13 -12.72 -6.79
CA MET A 722 41.50 -11.54 -5.99
C MET A 722 40.33 -10.55 -5.84
N LEU A 723 39.24 -10.72 -6.61
CA LEU A 723 38.09 -9.83 -6.54
C LEU A 723 37.24 -10.12 -5.30
N PRO A 724 36.58 -9.10 -4.73
CA PRO A 724 35.62 -9.33 -3.64
C PRO A 724 34.50 -10.31 -4.04
N PRO A 725 33.94 -11.09 -3.10
CA PRO A 725 32.98 -12.16 -3.39
C PRO A 725 31.78 -11.73 -4.27
N TYR A 726 31.18 -10.57 -4.01
CA TYR A 726 30.03 -10.09 -4.79
C TYR A 726 30.38 -9.82 -6.26
N ILE A 727 31.61 -9.37 -6.56
CA ILE A 727 32.07 -9.16 -7.94
C ILE A 727 32.32 -10.50 -8.62
N GLN A 728 32.97 -11.46 -7.93
CA GLN A 728 33.14 -12.81 -8.49
C GLN A 728 31.78 -13.41 -8.90
N ILE A 729 30.77 -13.31 -8.03
CA ILE A 729 29.40 -13.76 -8.28
C ILE A 729 28.78 -13.05 -9.49
N ARG A 730 28.88 -11.71 -9.55
CA ARG A 730 28.35 -10.93 -10.68
C ARG A 730 29.03 -11.29 -12.00
N VAL A 731 30.34 -11.48 -12.00
CA VAL A 731 31.09 -11.91 -13.19
C VAL A 731 30.59 -13.27 -13.67
N VAL A 732 30.45 -14.26 -12.79
CA VAL A 732 29.93 -15.58 -13.18
C VAL A 732 28.52 -15.46 -13.76
N LYS A 733 27.61 -14.75 -13.10
CA LYS A 733 26.26 -14.51 -13.63
C LYS A 733 26.29 -13.85 -15.02
N ARG A 734 27.22 -12.91 -15.25
CA ARG A 734 27.42 -12.28 -16.56
C ARG A 734 27.95 -13.26 -17.61
N LEU A 735 28.84 -14.18 -17.25
CA LEU A 735 29.33 -15.21 -18.17
C LEU A 735 28.19 -16.15 -18.58
N PHE A 736 27.33 -16.54 -17.64
CA PHE A 736 26.12 -17.31 -17.91
C PHE A 736 25.13 -16.56 -18.80
N ARG A 737 25.00 -15.23 -18.66
CA ARG A 737 24.26 -14.39 -19.63
C ARG A 737 24.79 -14.58 -21.05
N GLY A 738 26.11 -14.63 -21.22
CA GLY A 738 26.75 -14.86 -22.51
C GLY A 738 26.36 -16.20 -23.15
N ILE A 739 26.29 -17.26 -22.32
CA ILE A 739 25.83 -18.59 -22.76
C ILE A 739 24.34 -18.55 -23.13
N ALA A 740 23.50 -17.93 -22.29
CA ALA A 740 22.07 -17.79 -22.55
C ALA A 740 21.79 -17.06 -23.88
N GLN A 741 22.61 -16.06 -24.20
CA GLN A 741 22.56 -15.30 -25.46
C GLN A 741 23.21 -16.03 -26.65
N ARG A 742 23.66 -17.28 -26.46
CA ARG A 742 24.35 -18.11 -27.47
C ARG A 742 25.62 -17.45 -28.04
N LYS A 743 26.24 -16.52 -27.29
CA LYS A 743 27.50 -15.88 -27.71
C LYS A 743 28.69 -16.83 -27.67
N TRP A 744 28.61 -17.83 -26.81
CA TRP A 744 29.54 -18.96 -26.72
C TRP A 744 28.83 -20.17 -26.13
N LYS A 745 29.43 -21.35 -26.25
CA LYS A 745 28.96 -22.60 -25.65
C LYS A 745 30.08 -23.12 -24.75
N LYS A 746 29.81 -23.23 -23.46
CA LYS A 746 30.76 -23.70 -22.43
C LYS A 746 30.05 -24.57 -21.42
N SER A 747 30.67 -25.67 -21.00
CA SER A 747 30.22 -26.49 -19.87
C SER A 747 30.49 -25.78 -18.54
N ALA A 748 29.92 -26.27 -17.44
CA ALA A 748 30.23 -25.77 -16.11
C ALA A 748 31.72 -25.95 -15.77
N GLU A 749 32.31 -27.06 -16.20
CA GLU A 749 33.73 -27.39 -15.98
C GLU A 749 34.65 -26.45 -16.76
N GLU A 750 34.35 -26.17 -18.03
CA GLU A 750 35.11 -25.20 -18.82
C GLU A 750 34.99 -23.77 -18.25
N LEU A 751 33.81 -23.38 -17.79
CA LEU A 751 33.62 -22.08 -17.14
C LEU A 751 34.43 -21.97 -15.86
N TYR A 752 34.45 -23.03 -15.04
CA TYR A 752 35.23 -23.10 -13.81
C TYR A 752 36.73 -22.91 -14.09
N THR A 753 37.26 -23.51 -15.16
CA THR A 753 38.65 -23.26 -15.61
C THR A 753 38.85 -21.84 -16.14
N ILE A 754 37.91 -21.27 -16.91
CA ILE A 754 38.02 -19.90 -17.43
C ILE A 754 38.13 -18.88 -16.30
N ILE A 755 37.43 -19.12 -15.18
CA ILE A 755 37.49 -18.26 -14.00
C ILE A 755 38.69 -18.55 -13.09
N GLY A 756 39.52 -19.53 -13.44
CA GLY A 756 40.74 -19.90 -12.72
C GLY A 756 40.51 -20.76 -11.48
N GLY A 757 39.31 -21.34 -11.31
CA GLY A 757 38.96 -22.16 -10.15
C GLY A 757 39.76 -23.46 -10.05
N ASP A 758 40.36 -23.93 -11.14
CA ASP A 758 41.26 -25.09 -11.16
C ASP A 758 42.66 -24.78 -10.59
N LYS A 759 43.01 -23.50 -10.47
CA LYS A 759 44.34 -23.03 -10.03
C LYS A 759 44.30 -22.26 -8.71
N HIS A 760 43.24 -21.51 -8.48
CA HIS A 760 43.07 -20.66 -7.32
C HIS A 760 41.70 -20.91 -6.68
N GLN A 761 41.63 -20.73 -5.38
CA GLN A 761 40.39 -20.85 -4.64
C GLN A 761 39.50 -19.62 -4.90
N ILE A 762 38.29 -19.83 -5.43
CA ILE A 762 37.30 -18.76 -5.63
C ILE A 762 36.37 -18.67 -4.40
N CYS A 763 35.51 -17.65 -4.35
CA CYS A 763 34.67 -17.44 -3.18
C CYS A 763 33.75 -18.64 -2.90
N PHE A 764 33.54 -18.96 -1.62
CA PHE A 764 32.91 -20.23 -1.21
C PHE A 764 31.54 -20.52 -1.86
N PRO A 765 30.63 -19.54 -2.04
CA PRO A 765 29.37 -19.79 -2.75
C PRO A 765 29.55 -20.28 -4.20
N LEU A 766 30.54 -19.77 -4.93
CA LEU A 766 30.79 -20.19 -6.31
C LEU A 766 31.33 -21.62 -6.38
N GLU A 767 32.13 -22.02 -5.40
CA GLU A 767 32.65 -23.38 -5.27
C GLU A 767 31.53 -24.40 -5.10
N ILE A 768 30.57 -24.10 -4.22
CA ILE A 768 29.35 -24.90 -4.06
C ILE A 768 28.56 -24.96 -5.37
N VAL A 769 28.43 -23.81 -6.07
CA VAL A 769 27.67 -23.71 -7.32
C VAL A 769 28.29 -24.59 -8.41
N PHE A 770 29.58 -24.44 -8.68
CA PHE A 770 30.26 -25.20 -9.73
C PHE A 770 30.38 -26.67 -9.35
N ALA A 771 30.62 -27.00 -8.07
CA ALA A 771 30.62 -28.39 -7.61
C ALA A 771 29.29 -29.11 -7.88
N TYR A 772 28.16 -28.41 -7.72
CA TYR A 772 26.84 -28.96 -8.04
C TYR A 772 26.61 -29.04 -9.56
N LEU A 773 26.90 -27.97 -10.31
CA LEU A 773 26.66 -27.92 -11.75
C LEU A 773 27.50 -28.95 -12.52
N ILE A 774 28.80 -29.02 -12.26
CA ILE A 774 29.73 -29.94 -12.97
C ILE A 774 29.26 -31.39 -12.79
N ARG A 775 28.80 -31.76 -11.60
CA ARG A 775 28.31 -33.12 -11.32
C ARG A 775 27.01 -33.41 -12.04
N ARG A 776 26.05 -32.48 -12.00
CA ARG A 776 24.74 -32.68 -12.63
C ARG A 776 24.76 -32.60 -14.15
N GLU A 777 25.73 -31.90 -14.70
CA GLU A 777 26.02 -31.93 -16.14
C GLU A 777 26.55 -33.31 -16.57
N LYS A 778 27.31 -34.00 -15.72
CA LYS A 778 27.81 -35.37 -15.95
C LYS A 778 26.74 -36.44 -15.68
N ASP A 779 26.02 -36.35 -14.57
CA ASP A 779 24.90 -37.23 -14.21
C ASP A 779 23.75 -36.40 -13.61
N PRO A 780 22.61 -36.23 -14.32
CA PRO A 780 21.47 -35.44 -13.88
C PRO A 780 20.85 -35.85 -12.54
N LYS A 781 21.10 -37.07 -12.04
CA LYS A 781 20.55 -37.56 -10.77
C LYS A 781 21.43 -37.25 -9.56
N THR A 782 22.67 -36.82 -9.77
CA THR A 782 23.58 -36.49 -8.67
C THR A 782 23.14 -35.23 -7.92
N SER A 783 23.57 -35.11 -6.67
CA SER A 783 23.30 -33.95 -5.80
C SER A 783 24.53 -33.63 -4.95
N LEU A 784 24.46 -32.55 -4.17
CA LEU A 784 25.46 -32.28 -3.13
C LEU A 784 25.33 -33.31 -2.00
N ASP A 785 26.48 -33.83 -1.58
CA ASP A 785 26.61 -34.67 -0.40
C ASP A 785 27.73 -34.13 0.49
N ASN A 786 28.03 -34.83 1.57
CA ASN A 786 29.10 -34.44 2.47
C ASN A 786 30.51 -34.51 1.94
N ASN A 787 30.84 -35.55 1.18
CA ASN A 787 32.22 -35.69 0.71
C ASN A 787 32.57 -34.44 -0.08
N ILE A 788 31.62 -34.01 -0.90
CA ILE A 788 31.70 -32.78 -1.65
C ILE A 788 31.73 -31.58 -0.71
N MET A 789 30.72 -31.41 0.16
CA MET A 789 30.64 -30.22 1.02
C MET A 789 31.81 -30.10 2.00
N LEU A 790 32.31 -31.18 2.60
CA LEU A 790 33.49 -31.16 3.45
C LEU A 790 34.77 -30.95 2.66
N GLN A 791 34.95 -31.56 1.48
CA GLN A 791 36.09 -31.23 0.61
C GLN A 791 36.10 -29.74 0.25
N LEU A 792 34.92 -29.15 0.05
CA LEU A 792 34.78 -27.74 -0.19
C LEU A 792 34.96 -26.90 1.08
N LEU A 793 34.76 -27.43 2.29
CA LEU A 793 34.92 -26.70 3.56
C LEU A 793 36.35 -26.83 4.15
N ASP A 794 37.04 -27.93 3.84
CA ASP A 794 38.31 -28.29 4.45
C ASP A 794 39.40 -27.26 4.10
N GLY A 795 40.13 -26.81 5.12
CA GLY A 795 41.17 -25.78 4.98
C GLY A 795 40.69 -24.38 4.61
N ARG A 796 39.38 -24.07 4.63
CA ARG A 796 38.85 -22.74 4.27
C ARG A 796 38.62 -21.81 5.45
N GLU A 797 39.14 -20.60 5.35
CA GLU A 797 38.91 -19.53 6.34
C GLU A 797 37.54 -18.84 6.18
N ASP A 798 36.94 -18.86 4.98
CA ASP A 798 35.66 -18.23 4.65
C ASP A 798 34.43 -19.15 4.81
N HIS A 799 34.57 -20.31 5.46
CA HIS A 799 33.48 -21.28 5.59
C HIS A 799 32.25 -20.75 6.35
N SER A 800 32.43 -19.78 7.26
CA SER A 800 31.30 -19.10 7.95
C SER A 800 30.41 -18.32 6.98
N GLU A 801 30.93 -17.97 5.80
CA GLU A 801 30.30 -17.12 4.80
C GLU A 801 29.53 -17.90 3.73
N TRP A 802 29.33 -19.21 3.95
CA TRP A 802 28.55 -20.09 3.07
C TRP A 802 27.14 -19.57 2.80
N ILE A 803 26.61 -18.74 3.70
CA ILE A 803 25.32 -18.05 3.57
C ILE A 803 25.22 -17.21 2.29
N GLY A 804 26.35 -16.78 1.73
CA GLY A 804 26.44 -16.11 0.42
C GLY A 804 25.82 -16.92 -0.72
N ILE A 805 25.62 -18.24 -0.55
CA ILE A 805 24.85 -19.09 -1.50
C ILE A 805 23.43 -18.58 -1.73
N ARG A 806 22.88 -17.74 -0.83
CA ARG A 806 21.60 -17.03 -1.02
C ARG A 806 21.53 -16.21 -2.31
N GLN A 807 22.67 -15.83 -2.89
CA GLN A 807 22.73 -15.15 -4.19
C GLN A 807 22.38 -16.06 -5.38
N PHE A 808 22.32 -17.37 -5.17
CA PHE A 808 22.02 -18.40 -6.19
C PHE A 808 20.77 -19.22 -5.87
N VAL A 809 20.08 -18.95 -4.75
CA VAL A 809 18.83 -19.61 -4.38
C VAL A 809 17.78 -18.59 -3.98
N SER A 810 16.53 -19.02 -3.80
CA SER A 810 15.44 -18.13 -3.41
C SER A 810 15.55 -17.82 -1.93
N ALA A 811 15.89 -16.57 -1.59
CA ALA A 811 15.89 -16.08 -0.22
C ALA A 811 14.48 -16.15 0.39
N CYS A 812 14.40 -16.42 1.68
CA CYS A 812 13.15 -16.36 2.44
C CYS A 812 13.03 -14.98 3.08
N HIS A 813 11.91 -14.29 2.90
CA HIS A 813 11.65 -12.97 3.51
C HIS A 813 10.54 -13.05 4.58
N GLY A 814 10.39 -14.21 5.21
CA GLY A 814 9.27 -14.52 6.09
C GLY A 814 8.03 -15.03 5.33
N ARG A 815 7.02 -15.43 6.09
CA ARG A 815 5.78 -15.97 5.52
C ARG A 815 4.89 -14.84 5.01
N ILE A 816 4.63 -14.85 3.71
CA ILE A 816 3.69 -13.94 3.05
C ILE A 816 2.27 -14.53 3.11
N TYR A 817 1.33 -13.75 3.62
CA TYR A 817 -0.11 -14.05 3.67
C TYR A 817 -0.92 -12.93 3.03
N ILE A 818 -2.21 -13.17 2.83
CA ILE A 818 -3.16 -12.19 2.26
C ILE A 818 -3.82 -11.43 3.41
N ASP A 819 -3.74 -10.10 3.39
CA ASP A 819 -4.31 -9.24 4.42
C ASP A 819 -5.69 -8.71 4.02
N ASP A 820 -6.73 -9.44 4.43
CA ASP A 820 -8.14 -9.09 4.22
C ASP A 820 -8.63 -7.96 5.14
N THR A 821 -7.80 -7.47 6.08
CA THR A 821 -8.19 -6.48 7.10
C THR A 821 -7.78 -5.05 6.75
N SER A 822 -6.92 -4.87 5.75
CA SER A 822 -6.42 -3.57 5.34
C SER A 822 -7.49 -2.76 4.59
N ASN A 823 -8.03 -1.74 5.27
CA ASN A 823 -8.92 -0.73 4.67
C ASN A 823 -8.16 0.34 3.86
N ASP A 824 -6.82 0.26 3.81
CA ASP A 824 -5.96 1.11 2.99
C ASP A 824 -6.12 0.74 1.52
N ARG A 825 -7.22 1.18 0.94
CA ARG A 825 -7.29 1.41 -0.50
C ARG A 825 -6.24 2.47 -0.79
N GLN A 826 -5.11 2.07 -1.39
CA GLN A 826 -4.33 2.98 -2.22
C GLN A 826 -5.25 3.46 -3.36
N SER A 827 -6.08 4.43 -3.02
CA SER A 827 -6.69 5.36 -3.94
C SER A 827 -5.57 6.22 -4.52
N TRP A 828 -5.77 6.64 -5.77
CA TRP A 828 -4.86 7.49 -6.56
C TRP A 828 -3.79 6.76 -7.39
N GLY A 829 -4.25 5.97 -8.36
CA GLY A 829 -3.46 5.60 -9.53
C GLY A 829 -4.33 4.92 -10.59
N ARG A 830 -4.30 5.38 -11.85
CA ARG A 830 -4.84 4.58 -12.96
C ARG A 830 -3.98 3.31 -13.05
N ASN A 831 -4.53 2.16 -12.69
CA ASN A 831 -3.80 0.90 -12.75
C ASN A 831 -3.59 0.49 -14.21
N PHE A 832 -2.42 0.86 -14.77
CA PHE A 832 -1.93 0.32 -16.02
C PHE A 832 -1.19 -1.01 -15.76
N TYR A 833 -1.43 -1.98 -16.64
CA TYR A 833 -0.91 -3.34 -16.61
C TYR A 833 -0.04 -3.61 -17.84
N ASN A 834 0.91 -4.53 -17.70
CA ASN A 834 1.79 -4.93 -18.81
C ASN A 834 1.27 -6.16 -19.56
N GLY A 835 0.03 -6.57 -19.28
CA GLY A 835 -0.67 -7.65 -19.97
C GLY A 835 -1.88 -8.14 -19.21
N ILE A 836 -2.65 -9.05 -19.83
CA ILE A 836 -3.84 -9.67 -19.26
C ILE A 836 -3.70 -11.19 -19.32
N ILE A 837 -4.11 -11.87 -18.27
CA ILE A 837 -4.36 -13.31 -18.25
C ILE A 837 -5.86 -13.51 -18.05
N GLN A 838 -6.50 -14.33 -18.88
CA GLN A 838 -7.92 -14.64 -18.76
C GLN A 838 -8.17 -16.12 -19.07
N ILE A 839 -8.91 -16.80 -18.20
CA ILE A 839 -9.40 -18.15 -18.48
C ILE A 839 -10.70 -18.04 -19.27
N GLY A 840 -10.70 -18.58 -20.49
CA GLY A 840 -11.86 -18.65 -21.37
C GLY A 840 -12.84 -19.74 -20.92
N LYS A 841 -14.11 -19.63 -21.32
CA LYS A 841 -15.16 -20.63 -21.02
C LYS A 841 -14.88 -22.03 -21.59
N ASN A 842 -13.91 -22.14 -22.50
CA ASN A 842 -13.45 -23.36 -23.14
C ASN A 842 -12.29 -24.04 -22.40
N GLY A 843 -11.93 -23.59 -21.18
CA GLY A 843 -10.82 -24.16 -20.40
C GLY A 843 -9.44 -23.84 -20.98
N LYS A 844 -9.31 -22.71 -21.70
CA LYS A 844 -8.01 -22.24 -22.21
C LYS A 844 -7.60 -20.94 -21.54
N ALA A 845 -6.33 -20.83 -21.18
CA ALA A 845 -5.75 -19.62 -20.63
C ALA A 845 -5.24 -18.72 -21.76
N LEU A 846 -5.82 -17.53 -21.88
CA LEU A 846 -5.43 -16.49 -22.84
C LEU A 846 -4.51 -15.49 -22.15
N VAL A 847 -3.33 -15.26 -22.72
CA VAL A 847 -2.34 -14.32 -22.18
C VAL A 847 -2.02 -13.28 -23.25
N LEU A 848 -2.54 -12.06 -23.05
CA LEU A 848 -2.23 -10.92 -23.91
C LEU A 848 -0.99 -10.19 -23.36
N VAL A 849 0.05 -10.13 -24.17
CA VAL A 849 1.28 -9.35 -23.94
C VAL A 849 1.26 -8.15 -24.91
N PRO A 850 0.76 -6.99 -24.49
CA PRO A 850 0.57 -5.84 -25.36
C PRO A 850 1.87 -5.05 -25.55
N SER A 851 2.06 -4.42 -26.71
CA SER A 851 3.25 -3.59 -27.00
C SER A 851 3.29 -2.29 -26.20
N LYS A 852 2.12 -1.77 -25.84
CA LYS A 852 1.93 -0.68 -24.86
C LYS A 852 1.19 -1.21 -23.64
N MET A 853 1.36 -0.55 -22.49
CA MET A 853 0.58 -0.88 -21.31
C MET A 853 -0.91 -0.78 -21.61
N ILE A 854 -1.71 -1.56 -20.90
CA ILE A 854 -3.17 -1.59 -21.03
C ILE A 854 -3.82 -1.17 -19.72
N ASP A 855 -5.05 -0.65 -19.76
CA ASP A 855 -5.83 -0.44 -18.55
C ASP A 855 -6.59 -1.73 -18.13
N GLY A 856 -7.36 -1.66 -17.04
CA GLY A 856 -8.17 -2.78 -16.55
C GLY A 856 -9.27 -3.24 -17.51
N SER A 857 -9.54 -2.52 -18.61
CA SER A 857 -10.47 -2.96 -19.66
C SER A 857 -9.75 -3.67 -20.82
N GLY A 858 -8.41 -3.63 -20.85
CA GLY A 858 -7.59 -4.21 -21.92
C GLY A 858 -7.32 -3.27 -23.09
N GLU A 859 -7.54 -1.96 -22.92
CA GLU A 859 -7.26 -0.95 -23.95
C GLU A 859 -5.85 -0.38 -23.84
N LEU A 860 -5.17 -0.23 -24.99
CA LEU A 860 -3.80 0.29 -25.06
C LEU A 860 -3.72 1.74 -24.55
N GLN A 861 -2.67 2.00 -23.78
CA GLN A 861 -2.35 3.30 -23.22
C GLN A 861 -1.13 3.89 -23.93
N ASN A 862 -0.80 5.14 -23.62
CA ASN A 862 0.33 5.84 -24.26
C ASN A 862 1.71 5.36 -23.76
N TYR A 863 1.75 4.60 -22.67
CA TYR A 863 2.99 4.12 -22.06
C TYR A 863 3.45 2.82 -22.71
N ASN A 864 4.71 2.76 -23.12
CA ASN A 864 5.28 1.52 -23.65
C ASN A 864 5.29 0.43 -22.58
N ASN A 865 5.00 -0.80 -22.99
CA ASN A 865 5.20 -1.95 -22.12
C ASN A 865 6.69 -2.26 -22.05
N LYS A 866 7.36 -1.78 -20.99
CA LYS A 866 8.80 -1.99 -20.80
C LYS A 866 9.19 -3.47 -20.65
N TYR A 867 8.23 -4.35 -20.38
CA TYR A 867 8.44 -5.78 -20.22
C TYR A 867 8.03 -6.60 -21.46
N PHE A 868 7.62 -5.97 -22.57
CA PHE A 868 7.12 -6.70 -23.75
C PHE A 868 8.10 -7.79 -24.25
N GLU A 869 9.34 -7.41 -24.57
CA GLU A 869 10.37 -8.37 -25.02
C GLU A 869 10.78 -9.35 -23.90
N GLN A 870 10.80 -8.88 -22.65
CA GLN A 870 11.17 -9.70 -21.50
C GLN A 870 10.14 -10.80 -21.23
N VAL A 871 8.84 -10.50 -21.30
CA VAL A 871 7.78 -11.49 -21.13
C VAL A 871 7.79 -12.48 -22.30
N LYS A 872 8.01 -12.01 -23.53
CA LYS A 872 8.15 -12.85 -24.71
C LYS A 872 9.30 -13.86 -24.56
N GLU A 873 10.49 -13.39 -24.18
CA GLU A 873 11.65 -14.27 -23.90
C GLU A 873 11.35 -15.21 -22.73
N TRP A 874 10.67 -14.72 -21.69
CA TRP A 874 10.31 -15.52 -20.53
C TRP A 874 9.35 -16.66 -20.87
N ILE A 875 8.34 -16.42 -21.71
CA ILE A 875 7.43 -17.48 -22.17
C ILE A 875 8.23 -18.54 -22.95
N TYR A 876 9.08 -18.09 -23.88
CA TYR A 876 9.91 -18.99 -24.69
C TYR A 876 10.83 -19.90 -23.85
N ILE A 877 11.43 -19.38 -22.78
CA ILE A 877 12.34 -20.17 -21.93
C ILE A 877 11.62 -20.96 -20.83
N SER A 878 10.32 -20.76 -20.63
CA SER A 878 9.55 -21.37 -19.53
C SER A 878 8.57 -22.45 -19.97
N PHE A 879 8.25 -22.52 -21.26
CA PHE A 879 7.28 -23.44 -21.83
C PHE A 879 7.83 -24.10 -23.09
N ASP A 880 7.41 -25.33 -23.37
CA ASP A 880 7.72 -26.00 -24.62
C ASP A 880 6.92 -25.36 -25.77
N GLU A 881 7.42 -25.42 -27.00
CA GLU A 881 6.73 -24.84 -28.17
C GLU A 881 5.34 -25.45 -28.42
N THR A 882 5.09 -26.66 -27.91
CA THR A 882 3.79 -27.34 -27.97
C THR A 882 2.82 -26.93 -26.85
N ASP A 883 3.29 -26.22 -25.82
CA ASP A 883 2.46 -25.80 -24.69
C ASP A 883 1.54 -24.61 -25.01
N TYR A 884 1.84 -23.87 -26.08
CA TYR A 884 1.07 -22.68 -26.45
C TYR A 884 0.97 -22.46 -27.96
N THR A 885 -0.06 -21.72 -28.36
CA THR A 885 -0.10 -21.05 -29.67
C THR A 885 0.03 -19.55 -29.49
N CYS A 886 0.66 -18.86 -30.43
CA CYS A 886 0.83 -17.41 -30.38
C CYS A 886 0.34 -16.78 -31.68
N VAL A 887 -0.47 -15.73 -31.56
CA VAL A 887 -0.98 -14.95 -32.70
C VAL A 887 -0.65 -13.48 -32.47
N GLU A 888 -0.16 -12.82 -33.52
CA GLU A 888 0.05 -11.37 -33.50
C GLU A 888 -1.30 -10.66 -33.67
N THR A 889 -1.54 -9.66 -32.83
CA THR A 889 -2.77 -8.86 -32.81
C THR A 889 -2.40 -7.38 -32.90
N PRO A 890 -3.34 -6.49 -33.26
CA PRO A 890 -3.09 -5.04 -33.23
C PRO A 890 -2.63 -4.51 -31.87
N LYS A 891 -2.95 -5.21 -30.77
CA LYS A 891 -2.56 -4.84 -29.40
C LYS A 891 -1.17 -5.37 -28.98
N GLY A 892 -0.66 -6.41 -29.64
CA GLY A 892 0.56 -7.13 -29.27
C GLY A 892 0.42 -8.63 -29.49
N LEU A 893 1.07 -9.44 -28.67
CA LEU A 893 1.07 -10.91 -28.81
C LEU A 893 0.01 -11.56 -27.93
N LEU A 894 -0.82 -12.42 -28.51
CA LEU A 894 -1.81 -13.22 -27.78
C LEU A 894 -1.36 -14.67 -27.76
N TYR A 895 -1.05 -15.16 -26.56
CA TYR A 895 -0.73 -16.56 -26.31
C TYR A 895 -1.96 -17.30 -25.81
N THR A 896 -2.13 -18.54 -26.26
CA THR A 896 -3.16 -19.45 -25.77
C THR A 896 -2.50 -20.70 -25.20
N PHE A 897 -2.77 -20.98 -23.93
CA PHE A 897 -2.28 -22.14 -23.21
C PHE A 897 -3.44 -23.05 -22.78
N ASP A 898 -3.11 -24.30 -22.47
CA ASP A 898 -4.00 -25.20 -21.73
C ASP A 898 -4.16 -24.71 -20.28
N GLU A 899 -5.34 -24.90 -19.68
CA GLU A 899 -5.62 -24.55 -18.28
C GLU A 899 -4.66 -25.23 -17.29
N ALA A 900 -4.10 -26.40 -17.62
CA ALA A 900 -3.08 -27.04 -16.78
C ALA A 900 -1.83 -26.18 -16.53
N LYS A 901 -1.57 -25.17 -17.37
CA LYS A 901 -0.44 -24.23 -17.27
C LYS A 901 -0.75 -23.00 -16.42
N GLU A 902 -1.98 -22.85 -15.92
CA GLU A 902 -2.46 -21.68 -15.19
C GLU A 902 -1.55 -21.23 -14.04
N LYS A 903 -1.10 -22.17 -13.21
CA LYS A 903 -0.21 -21.88 -12.06
C LYS A 903 1.12 -21.28 -12.48
N GLU A 904 1.64 -21.70 -13.62
CA GLU A 904 2.91 -21.25 -14.16
C GLU A 904 2.75 -19.83 -14.71
N LEU A 905 1.63 -19.56 -15.38
CA LEU A 905 1.25 -18.25 -15.89
C LEU A 905 1.01 -17.23 -14.77
N TYR A 906 0.52 -17.66 -13.61
CA TYR A 906 0.34 -16.76 -12.46
C TYR A 906 1.63 -16.05 -12.02
N SER A 907 2.80 -16.67 -12.25
CA SER A 907 4.08 -16.01 -11.97
C SER A 907 4.25 -14.70 -12.79
N LEU A 908 3.67 -14.62 -14.00
CA LEU A 908 3.67 -13.39 -14.79
C LEU A 908 2.90 -12.26 -14.11
N ALA A 909 1.74 -12.57 -13.53
CA ALA A 909 0.90 -11.58 -12.86
C ALA A 909 1.63 -10.89 -11.71
N ARG A 910 2.35 -11.66 -10.89
CA ARG A 910 3.07 -11.13 -9.73
C ARG A 910 4.31 -10.31 -10.08
N TYR A 911 5.11 -10.72 -11.05
CA TYR A 911 6.37 -10.01 -11.38
C TYR A 911 6.18 -8.89 -12.39
N PHE A 912 5.38 -9.11 -13.43
CA PHE A 912 5.27 -8.17 -14.56
C PHE A 912 4.04 -7.28 -14.45
N LYS A 913 3.24 -7.38 -13.38
CA LYS A 913 2.00 -6.61 -13.20
C LYS A 913 1.01 -6.85 -14.35
N PHE A 914 0.68 -8.12 -14.58
CA PHE A 914 -0.42 -8.50 -15.48
C PHE A 914 -1.73 -8.49 -14.70
N ASP A 915 -2.81 -8.06 -15.36
CA ASP A 915 -4.16 -8.18 -14.81
C ASP A 915 -4.68 -9.61 -15.02
N TYR A 916 -4.97 -10.30 -13.92
CA TYR A 916 -5.46 -11.67 -13.94
C TYR A 916 -6.97 -11.68 -13.79
N LYS A 917 -7.70 -11.86 -14.89
CA LYS A 917 -9.16 -11.92 -14.89
C LYS A 917 -9.64 -13.20 -14.19
N GLY A 918 -10.33 -13.05 -13.07
CA GLY A 918 -10.83 -14.15 -12.24
C GLY A 918 -10.24 -14.18 -10.83
N VAL A 919 -9.17 -13.43 -10.60
CA VAL A 919 -8.57 -13.19 -9.28
C VAL A 919 -8.79 -11.71 -8.94
N ASN A 920 -9.16 -11.38 -7.70
CA ASN A 920 -9.31 -9.99 -7.31
C ASN A 920 -7.95 -9.27 -7.45
N SER A 921 -7.83 -8.29 -8.34
CA SER A 921 -6.57 -7.60 -8.62
C SER A 921 -6.12 -6.65 -7.49
N ASN A 922 -6.92 -6.52 -6.43
CA ASN A 922 -6.66 -5.69 -5.26
C ASN A 922 -6.26 -6.51 -4.01
N ILE A 923 -5.50 -7.59 -4.18
CA ILE A 923 -5.00 -8.41 -3.05
C ILE A 923 -3.79 -7.72 -2.42
N ILE A 924 -3.90 -7.44 -1.12
CA ILE A 924 -2.81 -6.89 -0.30
C ILE A 924 -2.07 -8.06 0.36
N PHE A 925 -0.75 -8.06 0.22
CA PHE A 925 0.11 -9.08 0.81
C PHE A 925 0.84 -8.51 2.02
N ALA A 926 0.83 -9.23 3.13
CA ALA A 926 1.52 -8.88 4.37
C ALA A 926 2.45 -10.01 4.82
N VAL A 927 3.36 -9.69 5.75
CA VAL A 927 4.34 -10.63 6.31
C VAL A 927 3.95 -10.93 7.76
N ALA A 928 3.61 -12.20 8.07
CA ALA A 928 3.10 -12.59 9.41
C ALA A 928 4.19 -13.14 10.35
N GLU A 929 5.20 -13.81 9.80
CA GLU A 929 6.23 -14.52 10.58
C GLU A 929 7.60 -13.92 10.25
N LYS A 930 8.38 -13.57 11.28
CA LYS A 930 9.76 -13.06 11.13
C LYS A 930 10.63 -14.09 10.38
N GLU A 931 11.69 -13.62 9.73
CA GLU A 931 12.67 -14.43 9.02
C GLU A 931 13.46 -15.31 10.01
N GLU A 932 12.91 -16.48 10.38
CA GLU A 932 13.63 -17.53 11.12
C GLU A 932 14.42 -18.46 10.17
N ASP A 933 14.04 -18.45 8.89
CA ASP A 933 14.60 -19.27 7.82
C ASP A 933 15.29 -18.38 6.80
N VAL A 934 16.51 -18.74 6.40
CA VAL A 934 17.28 -17.99 5.39
C VAL A 934 16.90 -18.40 3.95
N PHE A 935 16.44 -19.65 3.77
CA PHE A 935 16.17 -20.22 2.44
C PHE A 935 14.70 -20.62 2.27
N CYS A 936 14.14 -20.26 1.12
CA CYS A 936 12.83 -20.77 0.70
C CYS A 936 13.00 -22.19 0.15
N GLU A 937 12.16 -23.14 0.59
CA GLU A 937 12.19 -24.52 0.07
C GLU A 937 11.59 -24.62 -1.34
N CYS A 938 10.83 -23.60 -1.77
CA CYS A 938 10.22 -23.53 -3.09
C CYS A 938 9.28 -24.69 -3.45
N ARG A 939 8.64 -25.35 -2.47
CA ARG A 939 7.67 -26.43 -2.70
C ARG A 939 6.28 -25.89 -3.04
N MET A 940 6.00 -25.72 -4.33
CA MET A 940 4.69 -25.25 -4.81
C MET A 940 3.59 -26.29 -4.56
N SER A 941 2.39 -25.83 -4.18
CA SER A 941 1.19 -26.64 -4.03
C SER A 941 0.69 -27.21 -5.38
N ASP A 942 0.11 -28.42 -5.35
CA ASP A 942 -0.56 -29.02 -6.51
C ASP A 942 -2.01 -28.55 -6.67
N LYS A 943 -2.52 -27.68 -5.80
CA LYS A 943 -3.80 -26.96 -5.95
C LYS A 943 -3.63 -25.46 -5.69
N LEU A 944 -4.54 -24.66 -6.24
CA LEU A 944 -4.73 -23.26 -5.85
C LEU A 944 -5.33 -23.20 -4.43
N ASP A 945 -5.15 -22.08 -3.73
CA ASP A 945 -5.79 -21.91 -2.44
C ASP A 945 -7.31 -21.80 -2.59
N ASN A 946 -8.06 -22.32 -1.61
CA ASN A 946 -9.51 -22.44 -1.73
C ASN A 946 -10.25 -21.09 -1.71
N TRP A 947 -9.65 -20.04 -1.11
CA TRP A 947 -10.34 -18.77 -0.86
C TRP A 947 -10.08 -17.75 -1.96
N HIS A 948 -8.83 -17.62 -2.38
CA HIS A 948 -8.39 -16.57 -3.29
C HIS A 948 -8.06 -17.09 -4.69
N GLN A 949 -8.04 -18.42 -4.88
CA GLN A 949 -7.69 -19.08 -6.12
C GLN A 949 -6.28 -18.70 -6.60
N LEU A 950 -5.34 -18.59 -5.67
CA LEU A 950 -3.94 -18.27 -5.92
C LEU A 950 -3.02 -19.48 -5.73
N PRO A 951 -1.95 -19.59 -6.53
CA PRO A 951 -0.84 -20.48 -6.22
C PRO A 951 -0.14 -20.08 -4.93
N PHE A 952 0.26 -21.07 -4.15
CA PHE A 952 0.98 -20.86 -2.90
C PHE A 952 2.05 -21.94 -2.69
N TYR A 953 3.09 -21.55 -1.98
CA TYR A 953 4.10 -22.46 -1.47
C TYR A 953 3.65 -23.13 -0.18
N TRP A 954 3.94 -24.42 -0.06
CA TRP A 954 3.77 -25.14 1.19
C TRP A 954 5.04 -25.02 2.03
N CYS A 955 4.96 -24.29 3.14
CA CYS A 955 6.12 -24.02 4.00
C CYS A 955 5.73 -24.22 5.47
N GLY A 956 6.38 -25.13 6.19
CA GLY A 956 6.16 -25.30 7.63
C GLY A 956 4.71 -25.61 7.99
N ASN A 957 4.04 -26.46 7.21
CA ASN A 957 2.63 -26.84 7.35
C ASN A 957 1.60 -25.71 7.16
N LYS A 958 1.97 -24.63 6.49
CA LYS A 958 1.08 -23.50 6.20
C LYS A 958 1.31 -22.97 4.77
N PRO A 959 0.30 -22.35 4.14
CA PRO A 959 0.49 -21.67 2.87
C PRO A 959 1.42 -20.44 3.01
N CYS A 960 2.11 -20.11 1.93
CA CYS A 960 2.91 -18.90 1.77
C CYS A 960 2.72 -18.37 0.34
N PHE A 961 2.25 -17.13 0.21
CA PHE A 961 1.94 -16.49 -1.07
C PHE A 961 3.11 -15.63 -1.58
N CYS A 962 4.34 -16.03 -1.26
CA CYS A 962 5.52 -15.41 -1.83
C CYS A 962 5.56 -15.64 -3.34
N ALA A 963 6.21 -14.72 -4.07
CA ALA A 963 6.23 -14.77 -5.52
C ALA A 963 6.80 -16.13 -6.02
N PRO A 964 6.14 -16.80 -6.98
CA PRO A 964 6.64 -18.05 -7.53
C PRO A 964 8.08 -17.94 -8.05
N THR A 965 8.85 -18.99 -7.88
CA THR A 965 10.14 -19.20 -8.52
C THR A 965 9.89 -19.30 -10.02
N ARG A 966 10.72 -18.64 -10.81
CA ARG A 966 10.65 -18.65 -12.27
C ARG A 966 12.05 -18.63 -12.85
N PHE A 967 12.11 -18.92 -14.13
CA PHE A 967 13.26 -18.61 -14.94
C PHE A 967 13.40 -17.10 -15.15
N HIS A 968 14.64 -16.66 -15.27
CA HIS A 968 15.04 -15.28 -15.59
C HIS A 968 15.55 -15.22 -17.03
N THR A 969 15.20 -14.14 -17.71
CA THR A 969 15.64 -13.81 -19.07
C THR A 969 17.10 -13.36 -19.10
N SER A 970 17.70 -13.26 -20.28
CA SER A 970 19.07 -12.73 -20.45
C SER A 970 19.24 -11.28 -20.00
N ASN A 971 18.16 -10.49 -19.93
CA ASN A 971 18.21 -9.13 -19.41
C ASN A 971 18.14 -9.06 -17.87
N GLU A 972 17.77 -10.16 -17.23
CA GLU A 972 17.65 -10.29 -15.76
C GLU A 972 18.82 -11.06 -15.14
N TRP A 973 19.95 -11.15 -15.84
CA TRP A 973 21.08 -11.98 -15.47
C TRP A 973 21.62 -11.74 -14.06
N GLU A 974 21.48 -10.54 -13.49
CA GLU A 974 21.89 -10.26 -12.11
C GLU A 974 21.07 -11.06 -11.08
N TYR A 975 19.84 -11.42 -11.42
CA TYR A 975 18.94 -12.24 -10.63
C TYR A 975 19.03 -13.74 -10.93
N TYR A 976 20.01 -14.16 -11.75
CA TYR A 976 20.21 -15.59 -12.04
C TYR A 976 20.44 -16.39 -10.77
N THR A 977 19.71 -17.50 -10.68
CA THR A 977 19.79 -18.49 -9.63
C THR A 977 20.38 -19.80 -10.19
N MET A 978 20.57 -20.79 -9.34
CA MET A 978 20.93 -22.14 -9.74
C MET A 978 19.92 -22.72 -10.76
N LEU A 979 18.64 -22.37 -10.62
CA LEU A 979 17.62 -22.79 -11.57
C LEU A 979 17.92 -22.28 -12.99
N ASP A 980 18.37 -21.03 -13.10
CA ASP A 980 18.73 -20.43 -14.38
C ASP A 980 19.99 -21.05 -14.97
N PHE A 981 21.00 -21.30 -14.14
CA PHE A 981 22.26 -21.93 -14.57
C PHE A 981 22.02 -23.34 -15.09
N MET A 982 21.21 -24.14 -14.40
CA MET A 982 20.82 -25.46 -14.86
C MET A 982 20.12 -25.40 -16.22
N ARG A 983 19.13 -24.52 -16.38
CA ARG A 983 18.44 -24.34 -17.68
C ARG A 983 19.42 -23.94 -18.78
N ILE A 984 20.30 -22.97 -18.52
CA ILE A 984 21.27 -22.47 -19.51
C ILE A 984 22.24 -23.57 -19.98
N LEU A 985 22.63 -24.47 -19.08
CA LEU A 985 23.48 -25.62 -19.38
C LEU A 985 22.70 -26.86 -19.88
N ASN A 986 21.38 -26.76 -20.04
CA ASN A 986 20.49 -27.88 -20.38
C ASN A 986 20.51 -29.03 -19.35
N ILE A 987 20.76 -28.73 -18.08
CA ILE A 987 20.66 -29.68 -16.98
C ILE A 987 19.17 -29.79 -16.58
N PRO A 988 18.59 -31.01 -16.50
CA PRO A 988 17.19 -31.21 -16.13
C PRO A 988 16.82 -30.59 -14.78
N VAL A 989 15.81 -29.72 -14.78
CA VAL A 989 15.33 -29.00 -13.58
C VAL A 989 14.18 -29.72 -12.86
N ASP A 990 13.40 -30.50 -13.59
CA ASP A 990 12.21 -31.18 -13.09
C ASP A 990 12.56 -32.53 -12.47
N TYR A 991 11.91 -32.85 -11.36
CA TYR A 991 12.09 -34.12 -10.66
C TYR A 991 10.90 -35.04 -10.94
N ILE A 992 11.17 -36.30 -11.29
CA ILE A 992 10.15 -37.34 -11.43
C ILE A 992 10.35 -38.32 -10.28
N ASN A 993 9.34 -38.48 -9.43
CA ASN A 993 9.42 -39.42 -8.33
C ASN A 993 9.25 -40.88 -8.80
N GLN A 994 9.47 -41.84 -7.90
CA GLN A 994 9.32 -43.28 -8.17
C GLN A 994 7.92 -43.72 -8.68
N TYR A 995 6.90 -42.87 -8.54
CA TYR A 995 5.53 -43.11 -8.99
C TYR A 995 5.22 -42.39 -10.31
N GLY A 996 6.22 -41.83 -10.99
CA GLY A 996 6.05 -41.12 -12.27
C GLY A 996 5.49 -39.70 -12.15
N LYS A 997 5.27 -39.17 -10.93
CA LYS A 997 4.79 -37.80 -10.74
C LYS A 997 5.93 -36.81 -10.99
N LYS A 998 5.75 -35.98 -12.02
CA LYS A 998 6.64 -34.86 -12.35
C LYS A 998 6.38 -33.68 -11.41
N THR A 999 7.43 -33.17 -10.77
CA THR A 999 7.43 -31.90 -10.03
C THR A 999 8.30 -30.89 -10.78
N ARG A 1000 7.68 -29.78 -11.17
CA ARG A 1000 8.38 -28.67 -11.82
C ARG A 1000 9.43 -28.05 -10.88
N PHE A 1001 10.63 -27.80 -11.40
CA PHE A 1001 11.77 -27.28 -10.64
C PHE A 1001 12.14 -28.14 -9.41
N GLY A 1002 11.79 -29.43 -9.45
CA GLY A 1002 11.92 -30.30 -8.28
C GLY A 1002 13.36 -30.47 -7.80
N TYR A 1003 14.36 -30.51 -8.70
CA TYR A 1003 15.75 -30.59 -8.25
C TYR A 1003 16.25 -29.29 -7.60
N TYR A 1004 15.74 -28.13 -8.03
CA TYR A 1004 16.03 -26.86 -7.38
C TYR A 1004 15.37 -26.78 -5.98
N THR A 1005 14.18 -27.37 -5.84
CA THR A 1005 13.49 -27.56 -4.54
C THR A 1005 14.32 -28.44 -3.60
N ILE A 1006 14.84 -29.57 -4.10
CA ILE A 1006 15.70 -30.49 -3.32
C ILE A 1006 16.98 -29.79 -2.86
N LEU A 1007 17.67 -29.06 -3.74
CA LEU A 1007 18.87 -28.30 -3.38
C LEU A 1007 18.56 -27.27 -2.27
N SER A 1008 17.50 -26.50 -2.44
CA SER A 1008 17.11 -25.45 -1.47
C SER A 1008 16.73 -26.05 -0.11
N ALA A 1009 16.03 -27.20 -0.10
CA ALA A 1009 15.69 -27.93 1.12
C ALA A 1009 16.92 -28.56 1.80
N TYR A 1010 17.92 -29.02 1.02
CA TYR A 1010 19.18 -29.51 1.54
C TYR A 1010 19.99 -28.40 2.20
N LEU A 1011 20.17 -27.24 1.55
CA LEU A 1011 20.88 -26.08 2.13
C LEU A 1011 20.20 -25.59 3.42
N LYS A 1012 18.86 -25.59 3.44
CA LYS A 1012 18.09 -25.28 4.66
C LYS A 1012 18.30 -26.32 5.77
N SER A 1013 18.41 -27.59 5.42
CA SER A 1013 18.67 -28.67 6.39
C SER A 1013 20.11 -28.58 6.91
N PHE A 1014 21.07 -28.25 6.04
CA PHE A 1014 22.46 -28.01 6.41
C PHE A 1014 22.57 -26.88 7.44
N ALA A 1015 21.87 -25.75 7.24
CA ALA A 1015 21.81 -24.66 8.23
C ALA A 1015 21.25 -25.11 9.60
N LYS A 1016 20.28 -26.03 9.63
CA LYS A 1016 19.50 -26.35 10.84
C LYS A 1016 19.94 -27.62 11.57
N PHE A 1017 20.49 -28.59 10.84
CA PHE A 1017 20.68 -29.96 11.31
C PHE A 1017 22.10 -30.45 11.08
N TYR A 1018 23.08 -29.55 10.94
CA TYR A 1018 24.46 -29.90 10.58
C TYR A 1018 25.01 -31.12 11.34
N GLU A 1019 24.89 -31.16 12.67
CA GLU A 1019 25.36 -32.30 13.48
C GLU A 1019 24.55 -33.59 13.24
N HIS A 1020 23.23 -33.51 13.14
CA HIS A 1020 22.38 -34.68 12.87
C HIS A 1020 22.51 -35.19 11.44
N LEU A 1021 22.94 -34.36 10.49
CA LEU A 1021 23.15 -34.77 9.12
C LEU A 1021 24.39 -35.64 8.95
N LYS A 1022 25.33 -35.69 9.91
CA LYS A 1022 26.54 -36.54 9.86
C LYS A 1022 26.20 -38.02 10.04
N CYS A 1023 26.74 -38.89 9.18
CA CYS A 1023 26.71 -40.33 9.36
C CYS A 1023 27.53 -40.71 10.60
N ARG A 1024 26.99 -41.56 11.47
CA ARG A 1024 27.65 -41.95 12.72
C ARG A 1024 28.81 -42.93 12.55
N HIS A 1025 28.88 -43.61 11.41
CA HIS A 1025 29.92 -44.61 11.14
C HIS A 1025 31.17 -44.00 10.52
N CYS A 1026 31.00 -43.15 9.51
CA CYS A 1026 32.12 -42.55 8.78
C CYS A 1026 32.29 -41.04 9.02
N GLY A 1027 31.44 -40.42 9.84
CA GLY A 1027 31.46 -38.97 10.11
C GLY A 1027 30.95 -38.09 8.96
N LYS A 1028 30.66 -38.68 7.80
CA LYS A 1028 30.28 -37.94 6.59
C LYS A 1028 28.79 -37.55 6.60
N LEU A 1029 28.40 -36.28 6.42
CA LEU A 1029 27.01 -35.86 6.14
C LEU A 1029 26.32 -36.77 5.10
N MET A 1030 25.03 -36.92 5.30
CA MET A 1030 24.18 -37.74 4.48
C MET A 1030 23.63 -36.91 3.31
N LYS A 1031 23.47 -37.54 2.15
CA LYS A 1031 22.76 -36.94 1.02
C LYS A 1031 21.25 -37.03 1.25
N PRO A 1032 20.44 -36.13 0.70
CA PRO A 1032 19.01 -36.36 0.56
C PRO A 1032 18.74 -37.72 -0.10
N GLU A 1033 17.84 -38.51 0.50
CA GLU A 1033 17.31 -39.70 -0.17
C GLU A 1033 16.33 -39.27 -1.27
N ASP A 1034 16.20 -40.06 -2.33
CA ASP A 1034 15.48 -39.67 -3.56
C ASP A 1034 14.06 -39.16 -3.29
N GLY A 1035 13.92 -37.84 -3.36
CA GLY A 1035 12.68 -37.19 -3.72
C GLY A 1035 12.18 -36.09 -2.80
N ILE A 1036 10.98 -35.66 -3.13
CA ILE A 1036 10.26 -34.59 -2.45
C ILE A 1036 9.15 -35.25 -1.63
N THR A 1037 9.05 -34.88 -0.36
CA THR A 1037 8.01 -35.38 0.53
C THR A 1037 6.63 -35.07 -0.03
N ASN A 1038 5.63 -35.83 0.41
CA ASN A 1038 4.23 -35.61 0.02
C ASN A 1038 3.63 -34.39 0.75
N PHE A 1039 4.22 -33.20 0.62
CA PHE A 1039 3.86 -31.97 1.35
C PHE A 1039 3.98 -32.08 2.88
N GLU A 1040 5.03 -32.72 3.39
CA GLU A 1040 5.31 -32.67 4.83
C GLU A 1040 5.73 -31.26 5.28
N SER A 1041 6.07 -31.10 6.56
CA SER A 1041 6.57 -29.83 7.11
C SER A 1041 7.82 -29.30 6.39
N ARG A 1042 8.58 -30.20 5.75
CA ARG A 1042 9.75 -29.93 4.92
C ARG A 1042 9.67 -30.71 3.61
N ALA A 1043 10.21 -30.13 2.54
CA ALA A 1043 10.28 -30.79 1.23
C ALA A 1043 11.20 -32.02 1.21
N VAL A 1044 12.19 -32.09 2.11
CA VAL A 1044 13.11 -33.24 2.30
C VAL A 1044 13.27 -33.47 3.82
N ASN A 1045 13.17 -34.72 4.25
CA ASN A 1045 13.29 -35.14 5.66
C ASN A 1045 14.06 -36.47 5.84
N SER A 1046 14.47 -37.09 4.74
CA SER A 1046 15.08 -38.43 4.71
C SER A 1046 16.42 -38.32 4.03
N PHE A 1047 17.42 -38.96 4.63
CA PHE A 1047 18.83 -38.83 4.23
C PHE A 1047 19.53 -40.17 4.31
N SER A 1048 20.55 -40.41 3.49
CA SER A 1048 21.37 -41.63 3.54
C SER A 1048 22.87 -41.34 3.38
N CYS A 1049 23.72 -42.24 3.90
CA CYS A 1049 25.15 -42.10 3.72
C CYS A 1049 25.53 -42.34 2.25
N ALA A 1050 26.23 -41.39 1.64
CA ALA A 1050 26.70 -41.47 0.25
C ALA A 1050 28.05 -42.21 0.09
N ASN A 1051 28.70 -42.60 1.19
CA ASN A 1051 30.00 -43.28 1.14
C ASN A 1051 29.80 -44.77 0.87
N GLU A 1052 30.11 -45.25 -0.33
CA GLU A 1052 29.93 -46.65 -0.75
C GLU A 1052 30.67 -47.64 0.18
N ASP A 1053 31.82 -47.26 0.71
CA ASP A 1053 32.61 -48.08 1.65
C ASP A 1053 32.10 -48.04 3.11
N CYS A 1054 31.03 -47.29 3.38
CA CYS A 1054 30.47 -47.20 4.73
C CYS A 1054 29.50 -48.35 5.00
N GLN A 1055 29.57 -48.93 6.20
CA GLN A 1055 28.60 -49.94 6.65
C GLN A 1055 27.15 -49.41 6.71
N ALA A 1056 26.98 -48.08 6.82
CA ALA A 1056 25.67 -47.42 6.80
C ALA A 1056 25.31 -46.85 5.42
N HIS A 1057 26.02 -47.24 4.35
CA HIS A 1057 25.68 -46.86 2.98
C HIS A 1057 24.26 -47.31 2.64
N GLY A 1058 23.47 -46.38 2.07
CA GLY A 1058 22.07 -46.64 1.70
C GLY A 1058 21.09 -46.82 2.89
N PHE A 1059 21.54 -46.74 4.14
CA PHE A 1059 20.65 -46.75 5.29
C PHE A 1059 19.92 -45.40 5.42
N VAL A 1060 18.59 -45.44 5.34
CA VAL A 1060 17.75 -44.23 5.38
C VAL A 1060 17.54 -43.74 6.81
N VAL A 1061 17.94 -42.51 7.06
CA VAL A 1061 17.78 -41.78 8.32
C VAL A 1061 16.70 -40.72 8.13
N TYR A 1062 15.65 -40.82 8.94
CA TYR A 1062 14.60 -39.81 9.06
C TYR A 1062 14.99 -38.76 10.10
N LEU A 1063 14.93 -37.48 9.71
CA LEU A 1063 15.16 -36.32 10.56
C LEU A 1063 13.94 -35.39 10.52
N ASN A 1064 13.33 -35.12 11.68
CA ASN A 1064 12.22 -34.17 11.80
C ASN A 1064 12.19 -33.51 13.19
N HIS A 1065 11.23 -32.62 13.45
CA HIS A 1065 10.98 -32.08 14.78
C HIS A 1065 9.79 -32.78 15.45
N CYS A 1066 9.73 -32.71 16.78
CA CYS A 1066 8.55 -33.09 17.52
C CYS A 1066 7.31 -32.29 17.05
N PHE A 1067 6.16 -32.95 16.91
CA PHE A 1067 4.92 -32.27 16.55
C PHE A 1067 4.43 -31.31 17.65
N ASN A 1068 4.82 -31.54 18.91
CA ASN A 1068 4.50 -30.69 20.06
C ASN A 1068 5.47 -29.47 20.15
N LYS A 1069 5.66 -28.78 19.02
CA LYS A 1069 6.72 -27.77 18.85
C LYS A 1069 6.59 -26.58 19.81
N SER A 1070 5.38 -26.28 20.30
CA SER A 1070 5.14 -25.19 21.25
C SER A 1070 5.75 -25.45 22.63
N LYS A 1071 5.94 -26.72 23.01
CA LYS A 1071 6.47 -27.12 24.32
C LYS A 1071 7.76 -27.95 24.23
N CYS A 1072 8.10 -28.50 23.06
CA CYS A 1072 9.26 -29.36 22.86
C CYS A 1072 9.99 -28.99 21.56
N LYS A 1073 11.29 -28.66 21.67
CA LYS A 1073 12.13 -28.29 20.53
C LYS A 1073 13.00 -29.45 20.00
N ALA A 1074 12.84 -30.65 20.58
CA ALA A 1074 13.59 -31.84 20.20
C ALA A 1074 13.59 -32.11 18.69
N ILE A 1075 14.74 -32.57 18.21
CA ILE A 1075 14.91 -33.18 16.91
C ILE A 1075 14.70 -34.69 17.08
N ILE A 1076 13.89 -35.28 16.20
CA ILE A 1076 13.70 -36.71 16.08
C ILE A 1076 14.68 -37.21 15.02
N ASP A 1077 15.67 -37.98 15.49
CA ASP A 1077 16.62 -38.70 14.65
C ASP A 1077 16.31 -40.20 14.76
N SER A 1078 15.91 -40.81 13.65
CA SER A 1078 15.55 -42.25 13.61
C SER A 1078 16.64 -43.20 14.09
N ARG A 1079 17.90 -42.76 14.17
CA ARG A 1079 19.01 -43.56 14.70
C ARG A 1079 19.02 -43.63 16.23
N ASP A 1080 18.47 -42.61 16.89
CA ASP A 1080 18.35 -42.54 18.36
C ASP A 1080 16.99 -43.02 18.87
N SER A 1081 16.00 -43.06 17.99
CA SER A 1081 14.59 -43.20 18.37
C SER A 1081 14.00 -44.50 17.85
N LYS A 1082 13.35 -45.25 18.74
CA LYS A 1082 12.49 -46.37 18.37
C LYS A 1082 11.12 -45.89 17.91
N GLN A 1083 10.42 -46.77 17.20
CA GLN A 1083 9.05 -46.54 16.79
C GLN A 1083 8.09 -47.09 17.84
N CYS A 1084 6.95 -46.43 18.03
CA CYS A 1084 5.84 -46.97 18.80
C CYS A 1084 5.10 -48.07 18.02
N SER A 1085 4.11 -48.73 18.64
CA SER A 1085 3.25 -49.75 18.02
C SER A 1085 2.52 -49.27 16.75
N ASN A 1086 2.35 -47.95 16.59
CA ASN A 1086 1.76 -47.30 15.43
C ASN A 1086 2.76 -46.99 14.28
N GLY A 1087 4.04 -47.31 14.48
CA GLY A 1087 5.12 -47.11 13.50
C GLY A 1087 5.61 -45.66 13.38
N GLN A 1088 5.40 -44.83 14.41
CA GLN A 1088 5.93 -43.45 14.46
C GLN A 1088 7.13 -43.37 15.40
N TYR A 1089 8.15 -42.60 15.01
CA TYR A 1089 9.33 -42.36 15.85
C TYR A 1089 8.96 -41.56 17.10
N ILE A 1090 9.51 -41.96 18.23
CA ILE A 1090 9.22 -41.41 19.55
C ILE A 1090 10.15 -40.23 19.85
N CYS A 1091 9.60 -39.10 20.28
CA CYS A 1091 10.37 -37.94 20.67
C CYS A 1091 11.26 -38.25 21.89
N PRO A 1092 12.59 -37.99 21.83
CA PRO A 1092 13.50 -38.31 22.93
C PRO A 1092 13.30 -37.46 24.18
N GLU A 1093 12.72 -36.26 24.07
CA GLU A 1093 12.53 -35.35 25.21
C GLU A 1093 11.16 -35.48 25.88
N CYS A 1094 10.08 -35.65 25.11
CA CYS A 1094 8.71 -35.63 25.66
C CYS A 1094 7.90 -36.92 25.42
N GLY A 1095 8.48 -37.95 24.79
CA GLY A 1095 7.81 -39.23 24.56
C GLY A 1095 6.67 -39.22 23.54
N ALA A 1096 6.35 -38.05 22.96
CA ALA A 1096 5.33 -37.90 21.94
C ALA A 1096 5.71 -38.70 20.68
N CYS A 1097 4.77 -39.50 20.14
CA CYS A 1097 5.03 -40.33 18.96
C CYS A 1097 3.96 -40.20 17.86
N CYS A 1098 2.68 -40.33 18.19
CA CYS A 1098 1.59 -40.20 17.23
C CYS A 1098 0.38 -39.49 17.84
N SER A 1099 -0.31 -38.70 17.02
CA SER A 1099 -1.49 -37.92 17.41
C SER A 1099 -2.54 -37.99 16.31
N THR A 1100 -3.76 -38.35 16.70
CA THR A 1100 -4.93 -38.38 15.82
C THR A 1100 -5.24 -36.99 15.29
N GLU A 1101 -5.20 -35.96 16.14
CA GLU A 1101 -5.46 -34.58 15.72
C GLU A 1101 -4.41 -34.07 14.74
N ASN A 1102 -3.13 -34.34 14.99
CA ASN A 1102 -2.07 -33.96 14.05
C ASN A 1102 -2.19 -34.68 12.71
N PHE A 1103 -2.62 -35.94 12.69
CA PHE A 1103 -2.88 -36.66 11.45
C PHE A 1103 -4.18 -36.23 10.75
N ARG A 1104 -5.19 -35.74 11.49
CA ARG A 1104 -6.35 -35.08 10.89
C ARG A 1104 -5.95 -33.76 10.23
N LEU A 1105 -5.15 -32.94 10.91
CA LEU A 1105 -4.55 -31.73 10.31
C LEU A 1105 -3.72 -32.09 9.07
N ARG A 1106 -2.93 -33.16 9.13
CA ARG A 1106 -2.18 -33.67 7.98
C ARG A 1106 -3.09 -34.03 6.79
N LEU A 1107 -4.22 -34.70 7.02
CA LEU A 1107 -5.20 -34.99 5.95
C LEU A 1107 -5.78 -33.71 5.34
N ASN A 1108 -6.07 -32.70 6.15
CA ASN A 1108 -6.52 -31.39 5.68
C ASN A 1108 -5.44 -30.70 4.85
N HIS A 1109 -4.19 -30.73 5.29
CA HIS A 1109 -3.05 -30.18 4.55
C HIS A 1109 -2.87 -30.86 3.18
N LEU A 1110 -3.01 -32.19 3.13
CA LEU A 1110 -2.96 -32.96 1.88
C LEU A 1110 -4.14 -32.61 0.96
N GLU A 1111 -5.34 -32.41 1.51
CA GLU A 1111 -6.49 -31.94 0.73
C GLU A 1111 -6.24 -30.57 0.11
N MET A 1112 -5.77 -29.61 0.92
CA MET A 1112 -5.45 -28.24 0.50
C MET A 1112 -4.34 -28.19 -0.55
N THR A 1113 -3.31 -29.04 -0.41
CA THR A 1113 -2.14 -29.01 -1.31
C THR A 1113 -2.29 -29.90 -2.55
N GLY A 1114 -3.32 -30.75 -2.63
CA GLY A 1114 -3.42 -31.79 -3.65
C GLY A 1114 -2.47 -32.97 -3.43
N GLY A 1115 -1.98 -33.15 -2.20
CA GLY A 1115 -1.13 -34.27 -1.80
C GLY A 1115 -1.88 -35.61 -1.75
N TYR A 1116 -1.13 -36.70 -1.88
CA TYR A 1116 -1.70 -38.05 -1.85
C TYR A 1116 -2.17 -38.43 -0.44
N LYS A 1117 -3.40 -38.94 -0.31
CA LYS A 1117 -3.97 -39.42 0.95
C LYS A 1117 -3.85 -40.94 1.05
N SER A 1118 -2.88 -41.42 1.83
CA SER A 1118 -2.72 -42.86 2.01
C SER A 1118 -3.90 -43.48 2.78
N PRO A 1119 -4.39 -44.67 2.39
CA PRO A 1119 -5.43 -45.38 3.14
C PRO A 1119 -5.05 -45.63 4.60
N ARG A 1120 -3.76 -45.89 4.88
CA ARG A 1120 -3.25 -46.05 6.25
C ARG A 1120 -3.50 -44.80 7.10
N LEU A 1121 -3.22 -43.60 6.56
CA LEU A 1121 -3.43 -42.34 7.29
C LEU A 1121 -4.93 -42.07 7.52
N VAL A 1122 -5.77 -42.33 6.53
CA VAL A 1122 -7.23 -42.18 6.65
C VAL A 1122 -7.78 -43.12 7.73
N ASN A 1123 -7.38 -44.40 7.68
CA ASN A 1123 -7.79 -45.39 8.68
C ASN A 1123 -7.28 -45.03 10.08
N PHE A 1124 -6.06 -44.53 10.21
CA PHE A 1124 -5.51 -44.09 11.49
C PHE A 1124 -6.38 -43.03 12.16
N VAL A 1125 -6.81 -42.02 11.39
CA VAL A 1125 -7.65 -40.93 11.88
C VAL A 1125 -9.06 -41.41 12.19
N ASN A 1126 -9.67 -42.20 11.30
CA ASN A 1126 -11.02 -42.71 11.49
C ASN A 1126 -11.14 -43.66 12.70
N SER A 1127 -10.07 -44.40 13.01
CA SER A 1127 -10.02 -45.33 14.14
C SER A 1127 -9.44 -44.72 15.43
N ASN A 1128 -9.15 -43.41 15.47
CA ASN A 1128 -8.59 -42.70 16.64
C ASN A 1128 -7.39 -43.44 17.27
N LEU A 1129 -6.39 -43.82 16.45
CA LEU A 1129 -5.25 -44.64 16.89
C LEU A 1129 -4.15 -43.86 17.61
N GLY A 1130 -4.22 -42.52 17.65
CA GLY A 1130 -3.19 -41.67 18.27
C GLY A 1130 -2.99 -41.94 19.76
N HIS A 1131 -1.73 -42.04 20.17
CA HIS A 1131 -1.34 -42.24 21.57
C HIS A 1131 -1.40 -40.93 22.37
N TRP A 1132 -1.13 -39.79 21.72
CA TRP A 1132 -1.09 -38.48 22.37
C TRP A 1132 -2.42 -38.12 23.03
N GLU A 1133 -3.54 -38.25 22.32
CA GLU A 1133 -4.87 -37.95 22.87
C GLU A 1133 -5.28 -38.94 23.97
N LYS A 1134 -4.70 -40.14 23.98
CA LYS A 1134 -4.92 -41.18 24.99
C LYS A 1134 -4.01 -41.04 26.22
N HIS A 1135 -3.12 -40.04 26.25
CA HIS A 1135 -2.10 -39.87 27.28
C HIS A 1135 -1.18 -41.11 27.41
N GLU A 1136 -0.94 -41.80 26.30
CA GLU A 1136 -0.04 -42.95 26.22
C GLU A 1136 1.35 -42.49 25.72
N PHE A 1137 2.37 -42.68 26.54
CA PHE A 1137 3.76 -42.34 26.20
C PHE A 1137 4.62 -43.59 26.07
N TYR A 1138 5.68 -43.50 25.26
CA TYR A 1138 6.55 -44.63 24.95
C TYR A 1138 8.03 -44.23 25.14
N CYS A 1139 8.90 -45.14 25.62
CA CYS A 1139 10.34 -44.87 25.77
C CYS A 1139 11.00 -44.82 24.40
N TYR A 1140 11.65 -43.70 24.06
CA TYR A 1140 12.37 -43.57 22.79
C TYR A 1140 13.51 -44.60 22.63
N LYS A 1141 14.11 -45.09 23.72
CA LYS A 1141 15.23 -46.05 23.67
C LYS A 1141 14.78 -47.49 23.36
N CYS A 1142 13.70 -47.95 23.98
CA CYS A 1142 13.27 -49.35 23.89
C CYS A 1142 11.91 -49.57 23.19
N GLY A 1143 11.14 -48.51 22.95
CA GLY A 1143 9.83 -48.58 22.29
C GLY A 1143 8.69 -49.07 23.17
N SER A 1144 8.95 -49.37 24.46
CA SER A 1144 7.92 -49.85 25.40
C SER A 1144 7.04 -48.71 25.92
N GLN A 1145 5.78 -49.01 26.19
CA GLN A 1145 4.85 -48.08 26.84
C GLN A 1145 5.34 -47.72 28.25
N MET A 1146 5.14 -46.46 28.63
CA MET A 1146 5.58 -45.91 29.91
C MET A 1146 4.46 -45.95 30.95
N ILE A 1147 4.86 -45.98 32.22
CA ILE A 1147 3.98 -46.05 33.38
C ILE A 1147 3.91 -44.66 34.01
N ASP A 1148 2.70 -44.16 34.27
CA ASP A 1148 2.48 -42.89 34.97
C ASP A 1148 2.62 -43.06 36.48
N GLU A 1149 3.57 -42.33 37.07
CA GLU A 1149 3.80 -42.25 38.52
C GLU A 1149 3.55 -40.81 39.02
N GLY A 1150 2.31 -40.33 38.87
CA GLY A 1150 1.89 -39.03 39.40
C GLY A 1150 2.34 -37.84 38.54
N GLY A 1151 2.21 -37.94 37.22
CA GLY A 1151 2.60 -36.91 36.24
C GLY A 1151 4.04 -37.07 35.71
N THR A 1152 4.78 -38.05 36.24
CA THR A 1152 6.08 -38.47 35.72
C THR A 1152 5.94 -39.83 35.07
N PHE A 1153 6.14 -39.91 33.75
CA PHE A 1153 6.08 -41.16 33.01
C PHE A 1153 7.45 -41.81 33.04
N LYS A 1154 7.55 -43.04 33.56
CA LYS A 1154 8.80 -43.81 33.63
C LYS A 1154 8.72 -45.08 32.78
N CYS A 1155 9.84 -45.45 32.18
CA CYS A 1155 9.89 -46.69 31.43
C CYS A 1155 10.22 -47.88 32.33
N PRO A 1156 9.54 -49.03 32.18
CA PRO A 1156 9.82 -50.23 32.96
C PRO A 1156 11.11 -50.97 32.55
N HIS A 1157 11.73 -50.63 31.42
CA HIS A 1157 12.91 -51.33 30.88
C HIS A 1157 14.14 -50.44 30.70
N CYS A 1158 13.99 -49.13 30.89
CA CYS A 1158 15.01 -48.13 30.59
C CYS A 1158 14.92 -47.01 31.65
N ASP A 1159 16.01 -46.34 32.05
CA ASP A 1159 15.97 -45.23 33.01
C ASP A 1159 15.42 -43.90 32.43
N THR A 1160 14.68 -43.96 31.31
CA THR A 1160 14.09 -42.78 30.69
C THR A 1160 12.83 -42.38 31.44
N GLN A 1161 12.70 -41.09 31.73
CA GLN A 1161 11.51 -40.50 32.32
C GLN A 1161 11.11 -39.21 31.59
N TYR A 1162 9.82 -38.93 31.56
CA TYR A 1162 9.25 -37.69 31.01
C TYR A 1162 8.37 -37.02 32.05
N ASN A 1163 8.55 -35.72 32.23
CA ASN A 1163 7.73 -34.92 33.13
C ASN A 1163 6.65 -34.21 32.32
N HIS A 1164 5.39 -34.59 32.55
CA HIS A 1164 4.22 -33.94 31.98
C HIS A 1164 3.37 -33.40 33.14
N SER A 1165 3.89 -32.38 33.82
CA SER A 1165 3.21 -31.63 34.89
C SER A 1165 2.33 -30.52 34.33
#